data_AF-A0A521SAH2-F1
#
_entry.id   AF-A0A521SAH2-F1
#
_cell.length_a   1.000
_cell.length_b   1.000
_cell.length_c   1.000
_cell.angle_alpha   90.00
_cell.angle_beta   90.00
_cell.angle_gamma   90.00
#
_symmetry.space_group_name_H-M   'P 1'
#
loop_
_entity.id
_entity.type
_entity.pdbx_description
1 polymer ?
#
loop_
_entity_poly.entity_id
_entity_poly.type
_entity_poly.pdbx_seq_one_letter_code
_entity_poly.pdbx_strand_id
1 'polypeptide(L)'
;MNWGFPSAFFLLLGAIPLILFLHSLKPKGIKIRTTTLFLWERVLKERPVGKRLGWLLRQNLLLILQILIALILILALADPSLLRYGSPAGDTVAVIDMSASMKARGRAGSRFDEARKELLSLIDAMPSDQKMMVIGAGPFARIVSPFTADKKRLRELGRTLQPTDAPGQVKEVILFAHSFLKQRSRDRVVVLSDGAFEGAEELPWHSPHLRLIQVEGKNDNVGITGFEFRRASTGARNYEIMISVKNFTPRPLRTPVTLTIGEKKWVEESLELSPQESRVLIYPYRGDLGRRAVASLGIEDDFPTDNRAFLTLSESPPLRLLYVGKGNPFLEPLFRSFSHVQVTHVDRMASDFFSSRHNDFDVVLFDGVAPPPLAEGNFILINTVGEGLPLSVRGKIRNPRPFPSVASHPLTEGVRLAELHISEALHLMPTGGGLPLARSQEGPLIFAYERGRLRALVFGFDLLASDLPFRVAFPILLNNAFDWFQPQRVEFPATQIQAGRPYSLHLHATDDQVEVRGPSGRREVLKATSNPLPFTDTFEAGFYTFKTKSREGEFAVNLLSESESQISPRVRAEQATGEKGEKGAKVETGLSLWPFLLAVIFFLLLLEGFFALRSMGFSYPLLFRLLPLAALGLALFNPRIFKPTEALDVILGVDFSRSVGQEGKEKALDILQEARHMIGPDSRAGLFFFGRQPVWEFFPQSRLNLAEFSPEVAREETDIQTALESAVAQIGEGRQGKILLITDGNENRGEASRVIPLLRSQGVPVWVLPVSLSRGRNEIYLSDLLLPHQVDSAEGFEVKGAIESLHEARARVRLLHDGTVQKEEALTLREGTNWVSFKQNLRDRGSHTFELLVESPEDTLPENNRLQGVVEVKGPPRVLYLYSQGDSQRWMARVLGVQGYSVVESPAEQASLSLPEISAFDLLVLDNVPAYQLSQAKMETIERYVRDLGGGLVVIGGPQSYGAGGYYK
;
A
#
# COMPACT_ATOMS: atom_id res chain seq x y z
N MET A 1 29.99 -18.97 -42.64
CA MET A 1 30.48 -19.88 -41.59
C MET A 1 31.54 -19.10 -40.85
N ASN A 2 31.29 -18.75 -39.58
CA ASN A 2 32.25 -18.01 -38.77
C ASN A 2 33.06 -18.98 -37.92
N TRP A 3 34.33 -18.68 -37.72
CA TRP A 3 35.27 -19.46 -36.89
C TRP A 3 35.51 -18.69 -35.61
N GLY A 4 35.14 -19.25 -34.46
CA GLY A 4 35.33 -18.59 -33.16
C GLY A 4 36.81 -18.39 -32.83
N PHE A 5 37.65 -19.37 -33.14
CA PHE A 5 39.10 -19.34 -32.84
C PHE A 5 39.94 -19.75 -34.06
N PRO A 6 40.11 -18.85 -35.05
CA PRO A 6 40.87 -19.17 -36.27
C PRO A 6 42.35 -19.47 -36.00
N SER A 7 42.90 -19.04 -34.85
CA SER A 7 44.25 -19.38 -34.42
C SER A 7 44.45 -20.88 -34.14
N ALA A 8 43.37 -21.64 -33.91
CA ALA A 8 43.45 -23.10 -33.73
C ALA A 8 44.05 -23.81 -34.96
N PHE A 9 43.90 -23.26 -36.16
CA PHE A 9 44.47 -23.85 -37.39
C PHE A 9 46.00 -23.92 -37.38
N PHE A 10 46.69 -23.08 -36.60
CA PHE A 10 48.15 -23.17 -36.44
C PHE A 10 48.60 -24.51 -35.82
N LEU A 11 47.73 -25.20 -35.08
CA LEU A 11 48.03 -26.52 -34.53
C LEU A 11 48.20 -27.59 -35.61
N LEU A 12 47.65 -27.40 -36.83
CA LEU A 12 47.85 -28.32 -37.96
C LEU A 12 49.32 -28.42 -38.37
N LEU A 13 50.07 -27.31 -38.26
CA LEU A 13 51.49 -27.26 -38.56
C LEU A 13 52.35 -28.07 -37.58
N GLY A 14 51.85 -28.33 -36.37
CA GLY A 14 52.57 -29.12 -35.35
C GLY A 14 52.08 -30.57 -35.25
N ALA A 15 50.76 -30.77 -35.20
CA ALA A 15 50.16 -32.07 -34.90
C ALA A 15 50.37 -33.10 -36.02
N ILE A 16 50.17 -32.72 -37.29
CA ILE A 16 50.29 -33.64 -38.43
C ILE A 16 51.76 -34.08 -38.64
N PRO A 17 52.76 -33.18 -38.65
CA PRO A 17 54.16 -33.59 -38.75
C PRO A 17 54.63 -34.43 -37.57
N LEU A 18 54.15 -34.17 -36.35
CA LEU A 18 54.47 -34.96 -35.17
C LEU A 18 53.92 -36.39 -35.28
N ILE A 19 52.66 -36.57 -35.70
CA ILE A 19 52.04 -37.89 -35.91
C ILE A 19 52.82 -38.66 -36.99
N LEU A 20 53.13 -38.01 -38.11
CA LEU A 20 53.93 -38.60 -39.19
C LEU A 20 55.35 -38.94 -38.74
N PHE A 21 55.98 -38.08 -37.93
CA PHE A 21 57.31 -38.30 -37.38
C PHE A 21 57.34 -39.50 -36.43
N LEU A 22 56.38 -39.58 -35.49
CA LEU A 22 56.24 -40.71 -34.57
C LEU A 22 56.02 -42.04 -35.30
N HIS A 23 55.22 -42.03 -36.38
CA HIS A 23 55.00 -43.22 -37.22
C HIS A 23 56.15 -43.51 -38.20
N SER A 24 57.03 -42.54 -38.43
CA SER A 24 58.26 -42.68 -39.22
C SER A 24 59.45 -43.17 -38.36
N LEU A 25 59.31 -43.25 -37.04
CA LEU A 25 60.33 -43.84 -36.18
C LEU A 25 60.48 -45.32 -36.55
N LYS A 26 61.66 -45.65 -37.09
CA LYS A 26 61.98 -46.98 -37.63
C LYS A 26 61.64 -48.06 -36.59
N PRO A 27 60.91 -49.13 -36.94
CA PRO A 27 61.00 -50.35 -36.16
C PRO A 27 62.46 -50.78 -36.12
N LYS A 28 63.00 -51.09 -34.94
CA LYS A 28 64.34 -51.67 -34.82
C LYS A 28 64.35 -52.95 -35.64
N GLY A 29 65.10 -52.94 -36.76
CA GLY A 29 65.24 -54.10 -37.61
C GLY A 29 65.73 -55.28 -36.79
N ILE A 30 65.05 -56.41 -36.92
CA ILE A 30 65.47 -57.66 -36.28
C ILE A 30 66.81 -58.03 -36.92
N LYS A 31 67.89 -58.07 -36.11
CA LYS A 31 69.20 -58.51 -36.59
C LYS A 31 69.16 -60.03 -36.74
N ILE A 32 69.03 -60.51 -37.97
CA ILE A 32 69.10 -61.94 -38.29
C ILE A 32 70.51 -62.22 -38.80
N ARG A 33 71.27 -63.09 -38.12
CA ARG A 33 72.54 -63.60 -38.65
C ARG A 33 72.22 -64.61 -39.74
N THR A 34 72.64 -64.31 -40.97
CA THR A 34 72.50 -65.22 -42.11
C THR A 34 73.84 -65.30 -42.85
N THR A 35 74.14 -66.48 -43.38
CA THR A 35 75.33 -66.74 -44.21
C THR A 35 75.07 -66.44 -45.69
N THR A 36 73.81 -66.17 -46.09
CA THR A 36 73.40 -65.96 -47.49
C THR A 36 73.14 -64.49 -47.83
N LEU A 37 74.14 -63.62 -47.60
CA LEU A 37 74.01 -62.17 -47.82
C LEU A 37 73.61 -61.83 -49.28
N PHE A 38 74.13 -62.56 -50.26
CA PHE A 38 73.89 -62.29 -51.69
C PHE A 38 72.41 -62.45 -52.11
N LEU A 39 71.66 -63.34 -51.46
CA LEU A 39 70.22 -63.55 -51.70
C LEU A 39 69.40 -62.38 -51.14
N TRP A 40 69.74 -61.92 -49.95
CA TRP A 40 69.12 -60.75 -49.34
C TRP A 40 69.42 -59.47 -50.10
N GLU A 41 70.63 -59.33 -50.64
CA GLU A 41 71.01 -58.17 -51.45
C GLU A 41 70.22 -58.09 -52.77
N ARG A 42 69.86 -59.25 -53.35
CA ARG A 42 69.01 -59.34 -54.55
C ARG A 42 67.55 -58.98 -54.24
N VAL A 43 67.00 -59.51 -53.14
CA VAL A 43 65.63 -59.22 -52.68
C VAL A 43 65.47 -57.74 -52.25
N LEU A 44 66.50 -57.15 -51.66
CA LEU A 44 66.51 -55.73 -51.27
C LEU A 44 66.70 -54.79 -52.47
N LYS A 45 67.34 -55.24 -53.55
CA LYS A 45 67.44 -54.49 -54.83
C LYS A 45 66.15 -54.52 -55.65
N GLU A 46 65.34 -55.57 -55.56
CA GLU A 46 64.05 -55.70 -56.27
C GLU A 46 62.88 -54.98 -55.60
N ARG A 47 63.00 -54.63 -54.31
CA ARG A 47 62.05 -53.76 -53.61
C ARG A 47 62.64 -52.36 -53.43
N PRO A 48 62.48 -51.43 -54.39
CA PRO A 48 62.89 -50.06 -54.16
C PRO A 48 62.15 -49.52 -52.93
N VAL A 49 62.89 -49.08 -51.92
CA VAL A 49 62.38 -48.36 -50.73
C VAL A 49 62.00 -46.92 -51.10
N GLY A 50 61.37 -46.76 -52.27
CA GLY A 50 61.01 -45.49 -52.91
C GLY A 50 59.55 -45.17 -52.68
N LYS A 51 59.29 -43.98 -52.12
CA LYS A 51 57.98 -43.41 -51.71
C LYS A 51 57.37 -44.04 -50.44
N ARG A 52 58.15 -43.99 -49.34
CA ARG A 52 57.72 -44.38 -47.97
C ARG A 52 56.40 -43.75 -47.52
N LEU A 53 56.09 -42.51 -47.90
CA LEU A 53 54.87 -41.82 -47.47
C LEU A 53 53.58 -42.47 -48.02
N GLY A 54 53.57 -42.84 -49.31
CA GLY A 54 52.41 -43.45 -49.96
C GLY A 54 52.16 -44.88 -49.48
N TRP A 55 53.22 -45.61 -49.10
CA TRP A 55 53.13 -46.94 -48.52
C TRP A 55 52.63 -46.92 -47.05
N LEU A 56 53.14 -45.98 -46.25
CA LEU A 56 52.70 -45.73 -44.86
C LEU A 56 51.21 -45.39 -44.78
N LEU A 57 50.72 -44.52 -45.67
CA LEU A 57 49.31 -44.13 -45.73
C LEU A 57 48.40 -45.26 -46.25
N ARG A 58 48.86 -46.10 -47.20
CA ARG A 58 48.03 -47.16 -47.77
C ARG A 58 47.90 -48.42 -46.92
N GLN A 59 48.84 -48.70 -46.02
CA GLN A 59 48.82 -49.93 -45.20
C GLN A 59 48.47 -49.73 -43.73
N ASN A 60 48.55 -48.50 -43.20
CA ASN A 60 48.22 -48.22 -41.80
C ASN A 60 46.88 -47.48 -41.69
N LEU A 61 45.77 -48.24 -41.69
CA LEU A 61 44.43 -47.70 -41.46
C LEU A 61 44.36 -46.88 -40.16
N LEU A 62 45.11 -47.30 -39.13
CA LEU A 62 45.26 -46.58 -37.85
C LEU A 62 45.90 -45.19 -38.02
N LEU A 63 46.89 -45.03 -38.90
CA LEU A 63 47.53 -43.74 -39.16
C LEU A 63 46.57 -42.75 -39.83
N ILE A 64 45.77 -43.23 -40.80
CA ILE A 64 44.74 -42.40 -41.46
C ILE A 64 43.71 -41.94 -40.43
N LEU A 65 43.28 -42.85 -39.56
CA LEU A 65 42.28 -42.56 -38.54
C LEU A 65 42.77 -41.52 -37.52
N GLN A 66 44.04 -41.61 -37.10
CA GLN A 66 44.67 -40.64 -36.20
C GLN A 66 44.81 -39.24 -36.82
N ILE A 67 45.21 -39.17 -38.09
CA ILE A 67 45.29 -37.89 -38.82
C ILE A 67 43.88 -37.28 -38.97
N LEU A 68 42.87 -38.10 -39.26
CA LEU A 68 41.48 -37.66 -39.37
C LEU A 68 40.95 -37.15 -38.02
N ILE A 69 41.20 -37.86 -36.93
CA ILE A 69 40.83 -37.45 -35.57
C ILE A 69 41.49 -36.11 -35.22
N ALA A 70 42.80 -35.95 -35.47
CA ALA A 70 43.51 -34.70 -35.21
C ALA A 70 42.93 -33.53 -36.04
N LEU A 71 42.62 -33.77 -37.32
CA LEU A 71 42.02 -32.78 -38.20
C LEU A 71 40.65 -32.33 -37.69
N ILE A 72 39.78 -33.28 -37.32
CA ILE A 72 38.43 -32.97 -36.81
C ILE A 72 38.49 -32.33 -35.42
N LEU A 73 39.46 -32.70 -34.58
CA LEU A 73 39.66 -32.09 -33.27
C LEU A 73 40.10 -30.63 -33.39
N ILE A 74 41.05 -30.33 -34.29
CA ILE A 74 41.45 -28.96 -34.58
C ILE A 74 40.29 -28.17 -35.19
N LEU A 75 39.49 -28.81 -36.05
CA LEU A 75 38.28 -28.22 -36.60
C LEU A 75 37.24 -27.93 -35.51
N ALA A 76 37.05 -28.83 -34.54
CA ALA A 76 36.17 -28.60 -33.39
C ALA A 76 36.68 -27.46 -32.51
N LEU A 77 38.00 -27.37 -32.30
CA LEU A 77 38.64 -26.29 -31.54
C LEU A 77 38.55 -24.93 -32.24
N ALA A 78 38.52 -24.91 -33.57
CA ALA A 78 38.31 -23.69 -34.36
C ALA A 78 36.87 -23.14 -34.27
N ASP A 79 35.95 -23.87 -33.62
CA ASP A 79 34.54 -23.52 -33.40
C ASP A 79 33.81 -23.05 -34.67
N PRO A 80 33.62 -23.92 -35.66
CA PRO A 80 32.85 -23.61 -36.87
C PRO A 80 31.39 -23.41 -36.52
N SER A 81 30.86 -22.25 -36.89
CA SER A 81 29.46 -21.90 -36.67
C SER A 81 28.72 -21.72 -38.00
N LEU A 82 27.61 -22.45 -38.17
CA LEU A 82 26.70 -22.30 -39.31
C LEU A 82 25.80 -21.08 -39.07
N LEU A 83 25.80 -20.15 -40.02
CA LEU A 83 24.95 -18.95 -39.99
C LEU A 83 23.48 -19.40 -40.06
N ARG A 84 22.70 -19.21 -38.99
CA ARG A 84 21.24 -19.25 -39.06
C ARG A 84 20.76 -17.81 -39.26
N TYR A 85 19.91 -17.60 -40.26
CA TYR A 85 19.14 -16.36 -40.35
C TYR A 85 17.99 -16.44 -39.34
N GLY A 86 18.27 -16.01 -38.11
CA GLY A 86 17.29 -15.86 -37.03
C GLY A 86 17.84 -14.85 -36.03
N SER A 87 17.03 -13.86 -35.67
CA SER A 87 17.43 -12.86 -34.67
C SER A 87 17.62 -13.55 -33.30
N PRO A 88 18.63 -13.18 -32.49
CA PRO A 88 18.60 -13.51 -31.08
C PRO A 88 17.34 -12.89 -30.45
N ALA A 89 16.55 -13.71 -29.75
CA ALA A 89 15.43 -13.25 -28.96
C ALA A 89 16.00 -12.69 -27.64
N GLY A 90 15.65 -11.44 -27.29
CA GLY A 90 16.03 -10.89 -25.97
C GLY A 90 15.38 -11.66 -24.83
N ASP A 91 15.84 -11.44 -23.60
CA ASP A 91 15.33 -12.14 -22.42
C ASP A 91 13.83 -11.85 -22.22
N THR A 92 13.09 -12.82 -21.65
CA THR A 92 11.64 -12.69 -21.46
C THR A 92 11.29 -12.57 -19.98
N VAL A 93 10.47 -11.58 -19.63
CA VAL A 93 9.81 -11.50 -18.32
C VAL A 93 8.37 -11.96 -18.50
N ALA A 94 8.04 -13.16 -18.02
CA ALA A 94 6.69 -13.70 -18.05
C ALA A 94 5.92 -13.26 -16.80
N VAL A 95 4.87 -12.47 -16.98
CA VAL A 95 3.92 -12.10 -15.93
C VAL A 95 2.73 -13.03 -16.03
N ILE A 96 2.47 -13.84 -15.01
CA ILE A 96 1.30 -14.72 -14.95
C ILE A 96 0.28 -14.15 -13.98
N ASP A 97 -0.93 -13.93 -14.47
CA ASP A 97 -2.04 -13.50 -13.65
C ASP A 97 -2.47 -14.60 -12.68
N MET A 98 -2.50 -14.26 -11.40
CA MET A 98 -2.82 -15.14 -10.28
C MET A 98 -4.06 -14.66 -9.51
N SER A 99 -4.78 -13.69 -10.07
CA SER A 99 -5.99 -13.12 -9.50
C SER A 99 -7.11 -14.15 -9.35
N ALA A 100 -8.16 -13.78 -8.63
CA ALA A 100 -9.31 -14.64 -8.42
C ALA A 100 -10.06 -14.95 -9.73
N SER A 101 -10.22 -13.98 -10.64
CA SER A 101 -10.88 -14.13 -11.94
C SER A 101 -10.26 -15.23 -12.81
N MET A 102 -8.96 -15.53 -12.60
CA MET A 102 -8.28 -16.62 -13.29
C MET A 102 -8.81 -18.01 -12.88
N LYS A 103 -9.56 -18.13 -11.77
CA LYS A 103 -10.30 -19.35 -11.41
C LYS A 103 -11.59 -19.53 -12.21
N ALA A 104 -12.04 -18.51 -12.94
CA ALA A 104 -13.21 -18.60 -13.79
C ALA A 104 -13.05 -19.67 -14.88
N ARG A 105 -14.18 -20.13 -15.43
CA ARG A 105 -14.24 -21.21 -16.41
C ARG A 105 -13.62 -20.78 -17.74
N GLY A 106 -12.53 -21.47 -18.12
CA GLY A 106 -11.86 -21.32 -19.42
C GLY A 106 -12.41 -22.29 -20.47
N ARG A 107 -11.72 -22.40 -21.61
CA ARG A 107 -12.07 -23.37 -22.66
C ARG A 107 -11.89 -24.83 -22.21
N ALA A 108 -10.84 -25.10 -21.44
CA ALA A 108 -10.48 -26.43 -20.97
C ALA A 108 -9.87 -26.40 -19.56
N GLY A 109 -10.74 -26.26 -18.56
CA GLY A 109 -10.39 -26.10 -17.14
C GLY A 109 -10.72 -24.67 -16.66
N SER A 110 -9.95 -24.17 -15.70
CA SER A 110 -9.95 -22.74 -15.36
C SER A 110 -9.15 -21.92 -16.37
N ARG A 111 -9.35 -20.59 -16.41
CA ARG A 111 -8.50 -19.67 -17.17
C ARG A 111 -7.04 -19.80 -16.74
N PHE A 112 -6.77 -19.99 -15.46
CA PHE A 112 -5.43 -20.23 -14.94
C PHE A 112 -4.78 -21.50 -15.50
N ASP A 113 -5.55 -22.58 -15.69
CA ASP A 113 -5.02 -23.81 -16.30
C ASP A 113 -4.58 -23.59 -17.75
N GLU A 114 -5.25 -22.70 -18.48
CA GLU A 114 -4.89 -22.30 -19.85
C GLU A 114 -3.68 -21.36 -19.85
N ALA A 115 -3.64 -20.36 -18.96
CA ALA A 115 -2.45 -19.52 -18.74
C ALA A 115 -1.21 -20.38 -18.42
N ARG A 116 -1.37 -21.40 -17.57
CA ARG A 116 -0.29 -22.34 -17.23
C ARG A 116 0.18 -23.15 -18.44
N LYS A 117 -0.74 -23.60 -19.31
CA LYS A 117 -0.38 -24.30 -20.55
C LYS A 117 0.40 -23.39 -21.50
N GLU A 118 -0.03 -22.14 -21.66
CA GLU A 118 0.67 -21.14 -22.47
C GLU A 118 2.05 -20.80 -21.91
N LEU A 119 2.19 -20.67 -20.59
CA LEU A 119 3.48 -20.48 -19.94
C LEU A 119 4.43 -21.66 -20.24
N LEU A 120 3.95 -22.90 -20.14
CA LEU A 120 4.74 -24.09 -20.47
C LEU A 120 5.13 -24.13 -21.95
N SER A 121 4.24 -23.72 -22.85
CA SER A 121 4.51 -23.57 -24.28
C SER A 121 5.64 -22.56 -24.55
N LEU A 122 5.61 -21.40 -23.87
CA LEU A 122 6.68 -20.39 -23.95
C LEU A 122 8.02 -20.94 -23.46
N ILE A 123 8.03 -21.67 -22.34
CA ILE A 123 9.25 -22.29 -21.78
C ILE A 123 9.82 -23.33 -22.76
N ASP A 124 8.96 -24.11 -23.41
CA ASP A 124 9.39 -25.11 -24.39
C ASP A 124 9.95 -24.46 -25.66
N ALA A 125 9.35 -23.37 -26.13
CA ALA A 125 9.79 -22.59 -27.29
C ALA A 125 11.06 -21.75 -27.06
N MET A 126 11.43 -21.49 -25.80
CA MET A 126 12.59 -20.66 -25.43
C MET A 126 13.91 -21.21 -26.02
N PRO A 127 14.73 -20.44 -26.74
CA PRO A 127 16.08 -20.86 -27.15
C PRO A 127 17.00 -21.14 -25.94
N SER A 128 18.05 -21.93 -26.14
CA SER A 128 18.96 -22.36 -25.07
C SER A 128 19.82 -21.24 -24.47
N ASP A 129 19.95 -20.13 -25.17
CA ASP A 129 20.70 -18.91 -24.82
C ASP A 129 19.79 -17.82 -24.21
N GLN A 130 18.47 -17.96 -24.33
CA GLN A 130 17.50 -17.00 -23.78
C GLN A 130 17.23 -17.30 -22.30
N LYS A 131 17.11 -16.26 -21.48
CA LYS A 131 16.66 -16.37 -20.09
C LYS A 131 15.19 -15.97 -19.95
N MET A 132 14.51 -16.58 -18.98
CA MET A 132 13.16 -16.21 -18.58
C MET A 132 13.08 -15.91 -17.09
N MET A 133 12.47 -14.79 -16.74
CA MET A 133 12.02 -14.46 -15.39
C MET A 133 10.51 -14.69 -15.33
N VAL A 134 9.99 -15.24 -14.22
CA VAL A 134 8.55 -15.47 -14.03
C VAL A 134 8.08 -14.69 -12.81
N ILE A 135 7.10 -13.82 -13.00
CA ILE A 135 6.48 -12.99 -11.95
C ILE A 135 5.00 -13.35 -11.88
N GLY A 136 4.52 -13.70 -10.69
CA GLY A 136 3.10 -13.89 -10.41
C GLY A 136 2.44 -12.58 -10.03
N ALA A 137 1.36 -12.23 -10.72
CA ALA A 137 0.52 -11.07 -10.44
C ALA A 137 -0.69 -11.49 -9.59
N GLY A 138 -0.53 -11.43 -8.27
CA GLY A 138 -1.63 -11.60 -7.32
C GLY A 138 -1.94 -10.27 -6.62
N PRO A 139 -2.26 -10.30 -5.31
CA PRO A 139 -2.42 -9.07 -4.50
C PRO A 139 -1.17 -8.20 -4.41
N PHE A 140 0.00 -8.77 -4.71
CA PHE A 140 1.28 -8.10 -4.83
C PHE A 140 2.16 -8.86 -5.83
N ALA A 141 3.20 -8.21 -6.35
CA ALA A 141 4.13 -8.82 -7.28
C ALA A 141 5.01 -9.87 -6.58
N ARG A 142 4.99 -11.10 -7.09
CA ARG A 142 5.82 -12.20 -6.56
C ARG A 142 6.75 -12.75 -7.63
N ILE A 143 8.06 -12.57 -7.46
CA ILE A 143 9.06 -13.20 -8.34
C ILE A 143 9.09 -14.70 -8.06
N VAL A 144 8.43 -15.49 -8.93
CA VAL A 144 8.37 -16.95 -8.84
C VAL A 144 9.70 -17.56 -9.28
N SER A 145 10.32 -16.98 -10.30
CA SER A 145 11.64 -17.38 -10.78
C SER A 145 12.43 -16.15 -11.22
N PRO A 146 13.67 -15.94 -10.73
CA PRO A 146 14.58 -14.98 -11.34
C PRO A 146 14.97 -15.42 -12.76
N PHE A 147 15.64 -14.56 -13.52
CA PHE A 147 16.12 -14.89 -14.86
C PHE A 147 16.92 -16.19 -14.87
N THR A 148 16.43 -17.19 -15.58
CA THR A 148 17.14 -18.47 -15.72
C THR A 148 16.98 -19.05 -17.12
N ALA A 149 18.00 -19.75 -17.58
CA ALA A 149 17.95 -20.56 -18.79
C ALA A 149 17.57 -22.04 -18.47
N ASP A 150 17.41 -22.39 -17.19
CA ASP A 150 17.05 -23.75 -16.77
C ASP A 150 15.56 -24.03 -17.01
N LYS A 151 15.28 -24.57 -18.19
CA LYS A 151 13.94 -25.02 -18.59
C LYS A 151 13.32 -26.04 -17.63
N LYS A 152 14.13 -26.90 -17.00
CA LYS A 152 13.59 -27.93 -16.10
C LYS A 152 13.01 -27.26 -14.85
N ARG A 153 13.76 -26.35 -14.24
CA ARG A 153 13.29 -25.55 -13.10
C ARG A 153 12.04 -24.74 -13.45
N LEU A 154 12.03 -24.07 -14.61
CA LEU A 154 10.86 -23.29 -15.06
C LEU A 154 9.61 -24.17 -15.25
N ARG A 155 9.76 -25.39 -15.80
CA ARG A 155 8.63 -26.33 -15.95
C ARG A 155 8.10 -26.84 -14.61
N GLU A 156 8.99 -27.14 -13.66
CA GLU A 156 8.59 -27.56 -12.32
C GLU A 156 7.78 -26.45 -11.63
N LEU A 157 8.28 -25.21 -11.67
CA LEU A 157 7.56 -24.04 -11.13
C LEU A 157 6.22 -23.82 -11.83
N GLY A 158 6.21 -23.85 -13.17
CA GLY A 158 5.00 -23.71 -13.97
C GLY A 158 3.92 -24.72 -13.59
N ARG A 159 4.29 -25.97 -13.25
CA ARG A 159 3.34 -27.01 -12.81
C ARG A 159 2.80 -26.81 -11.40
N THR A 160 3.57 -26.22 -10.51
CA THR A 160 3.19 -26.03 -9.09
C THR A 160 2.42 -24.74 -8.80
N LEU A 161 2.39 -23.80 -9.76
CA LEU A 161 1.69 -22.53 -9.59
C LEU A 161 0.17 -22.74 -9.45
N GLN A 162 -0.46 -21.96 -8.56
CA GLN A 162 -1.89 -21.96 -8.27
C GLN A 162 -2.41 -20.53 -8.17
N PRO A 163 -3.66 -20.24 -8.59
CA PRO A 163 -4.28 -18.92 -8.46
C PRO A 163 -4.76 -18.66 -7.02
N THR A 164 -4.96 -17.38 -6.68
CA THR A 164 -5.45 -16.92 -5.37
C THR A 164 -6.97 -16.66 -5.40
N ASP A 165 -7.61 -16.42 -4.24
CA ASP A 165 -8.98 -15.89 -4.13
C ASP A 165 -8.99 -14.37 -3.95
N ALA A 166 -7.87 -13.71 -4.24
CA ALA A 166 -7.65 -12.31 -3.99
C ALA A 166 -7.58 -11.52 -5.31
N PRO A 167 -7.92 -10.22 -5.31
CA PRO A 167 -7.84 -9.40 -6.51
C PRO A 167 -6.39 -9.23 -6.97
N GLY A 168 -6.19 -9.13 -8.29
CA GLY A 168 -4.87 -9.00 -8.90
C GLY A 168 -4.44 -7.55 -9.15
N GLN A 169 -3.21 -7.18 -8.77
CA GLN A 169 -2.56 -5.90 -9.13
C GLN A 169 -1.73 -6.07 -10.42
N VAL A 170 -2.38 -6.51 -11.49
CA VAL A 170 -1.70 -6.92 -12.73
C VAL A 170 -0.98 -5.75 -13.40
N LYS A 171 -1.59 -4.55 -13.41
CA LYS A 171 -0.98 -3.34 -13.97
C LYS A 171 0.34 -2.99 -13.27
N GLU A 172 0.32 -2.94 -11.94
CA GLU A 172 1.49 -2.65 -11.10
C GLU A 172 2.59 -3.68 -11.33
N VAL A 173 2.22 -4.96 -11.45
CA VAL A 173 3.16 -6.05 -11.71
C VAL A 173 3.77 -5.94 -13.12
N ILE A 174 3.02 -5.49 -14.13
CA ILE A 174 3.54 -5.24 -15.48
C ILE A 174 4.54 -4.08 -15.46
N LEU A 175 4.25 -3.00 -14.74
CA LEU A 175 5.17 -1.88 -14.56
C LEU A 175 6.44 -2.31 -13.82
N PHE A 176 6.29 -3.13 -12.77
CA PHE A 176 7.42 -3.74 -12.07
C PHE A 176 8.23 -4.66 -12.99
N ALA A 177 7.58 -5.49 -13.80
CA ALA A 177 8.23 -6.34 -14.80
C ALA A 177 9.01 -5.51 -15.84
N HIS A 178 8.48 -4.35 -16.23
CA HIS A 178 9.14 -3.43 -17.17
C HIS A 178 10.46 -2.87 -16.61
N SER A 179 10.58 -2.71 -15.29
CA SER A 179 11.81 -2.23 -14.64
C SER A 179 13.02 -3.17 -14.83
N PHE A 180 12.78 -4.45 -15.17
CA PHE A 180 13.84 -5.42 -15.44
C PHE A 180 14.33 -5.41 -16.89
N LEU A 181 13.68 -4.66 -17.79
CA LEU A 181 14.10 -4.58 -19.19
C LEU A 181 15.36 -3.70 -19.32
N LYS A 182 16.38 -4.19 -20.02
CA LYS A 182 17.59 -3.41 -20.29
C LYS A 182 17.32 -2.38 -21.38
N GLN A 183 17.84 -1.15 -21.20
CA GLN A 183 17.76 -0.14 -22.26
C GLN A 183 18.44 -0.62 -23.54
N ARG A 184 17.75 -0.50 -24.68
CA ARG A 184 18.19 -0.92 -26.02
C ARG A 184 18.36 -2.44 -26.21
N SER A 185 17.85 -3.27 -25.31
CA SER A 185 17.76 -4.72 -25.53
C SER A 185 16.46 -5.08 -26.29
N ARG A 186 16.38 -6.32 -26.79
CA ARG A 186 15.14 -6.88 -27.36
C ARG A 186 14.33 -7.65 -26.30
N ASP A 187 14.56 -7.34 -25.02
CA ASP A 187 13.88 -7.97 -23.91
C ASP A 187 12.40 -7.59 -23.97
N ARG A 188 11.54 -8.48 -23.50
CA ARG A 188 10.09 -8.29 -23.57
C ARG A 188 9.39 -8.79 -22.33
N VAL A 189 8.30 -8.14 -21.98
CA VAL A 189 7.33 -8.59 -21.00
C VAL A 189 6.22 -9.34 -21.74
N VAL A 190 5.97 -10.59 -21.34
CA VAL A 190 4.84 -11.39 -21.83
C VAL A 190 3.86 -11.59 -20.69
N VAL A 191 2.65 -11.08 -20.84
CA VAL A 191 1.59 -11.13 -19.83
C VAL A 191 0.61 -12.24 -20.19
N LEU A 192 0.36 -13.17 -19.26
CA LEU A 192 -0.64 -14.23 -19.39
C LEU A 192 -1.79 -13.90 -18.44
N SER A 193 -2.88 -13.35 -18.98
CA SER A 193 -4.04 -12.86 -18.22
C SER A 193 -5.31 -13.01 -19.06
N ASP A 194 -6.48 -12.95 -18.43
CA ASP A 194 -7.77 -12.84 -19.11
C ASP A 194 -8.04 -11.42 -19.67
N GLY A 195 -7.26 -10.42 -19.24
CA GLY A 195 -7.40 -9.02 -19.66
C GLY A 195 -8.55 -8.28 -18.99
N ALA A 196 -9.11 -8.82 -17.89
CA ALA A 196 -10.24 -8.26 -17.16
C ALA A 196 -9.84 -7.38 -15.94
N PHE A 197 -8.56 -7.05 -15.80
CA PHE A 197 -8.03 -6.28 -14.67
C PHE A 197 -8.16 -4.75 -14.85
N GLU A 198 -8.15 -4.03 -13.73
CA GLU A 198 -8.26 -2.57 -13.70
C GLU A 198 -7.02 -1.87 -14.30
N GLY A 199 -7.24 -0.81 -15.07
CA GLY A 199 -6.17 -0.07 -15.75
C GLY A 199 -5.51 -0.82 -16.91
N ALA A 200 -6.05 -1.97 -17.35
CA ALA A 200 -5.58 -2.67 -18.53
C ALA A 200 -5.55 -1.77 -19.78
N GLU A 201 -6.54 -0.89 -19.96
CA GLU A 201 -6.64 0.02 -21.12
C GLU A 201 -5.54 1.10 -21.15
N GLU A 202 -4.92 1.40 -20.01
CA GLU A 202 -3.88 2.42 -19.89
C GLU A 202 -2.49 1.92 -20.31
N LEU A 203 -2.33 0.60 -20.45
CA LEU A 203 -1.04 0.00 -20.76
C LEU A 203 -0.70 0.12 -22.26
N PRO A 204 0.58 0.36 -22.61
CA PRO A 204 1.00 0.51 -24.00
C PRO A 204 1.12 -0.85 -24.71
N TRP A 205 0.00 -1.54 -24.95
CA TRP A 205 -0.04 -2.85 -25.60
C TRP A 205 0.55 -2.88 -27.02
N HIS A 206 0.66 -1.71 -27.66
CA HIS A 206 1.29 -1.53 -28.97
C HIS A 206 2.83 -1.51 -28.90
N SER A 207 3.42 -1.49 -27.70
CA SER A 207 4.87 -1.50 -27.53
C SER A 207 5.46 -2.84 -27.95
N PRO A 208 6.56 -2.88 -28.73
CA PRO A 208 7.22 -4.14 -29.11
C PRO A 208 7.79 -4.91 -27.90
N HIS A 209 7.89 -4.26 -26.74
CA HIS A 209 8.41 -4.82 -25.50
C HIS A 209 7.31 -5.37 -24.58
N LEU A 210 6.02 -5.23 -24.92
CA LEU A 210 4.90 -5.72 -24.11
C LEU A 210 3.96 -6.56 -24.99
N ARG A 211 3.74 -7.82 -24.60
CA ARG A 211 2.83 -8.72 -25.31
C ARG A 211 1.82 -9.34 -24.36
N LEU A 212 0.54 -9.20 -24.66
CA LEU A 212 -0.53 -9.93 -23.98
C LEU A 212 -0.78 -11.27 -24.68
N ILE A 213 -0.76 -12.35 -23.92
CA ILE A 213 -1.35 -13.64 -24.28
C ILE A 213 -2.65 -13.71 -23.50
N GLN A 214 -3.73 -13.40 -24.21
CA GLN A 214 -5.06 -13.38 -23.62
C GLN A 214 -5.59 -14.80 -23.48
N VAL A 215 -6.01 -15.15 -22.27
CA VAL A 215 -6.73 -16.40 -22.01
C VAL A 215 -8.21 -16.17 -22.20
N GLU A 216 -8.82 -16.97 -23.07
CA GLU A 216 -10.25 -16.87 -23.35
C GLU A 216 -11.09 -17.78 -22.44
N GLY A 217 -12.26 -17.29 -22.06
CA GLY A 217 -13.23 -18.02 -21.27
C GLY A 217 -14.63 -17.51 -21.52
N LYS A 218 -15.60 -18.12 -20.83
CA LYS A 218 -16.94 -17.56 -20.75
C LYS A 218 -16.98 -16.48 -19.66
N ASN A 219 -17.93 -15.55 -19.78
CA ASN A 219 -17.97 -14.32 -18.99
C ASN A 219 -19.29 -14.14 -18.22
N ASP A 220 -20.10 -15.19 -18.08
CA ASP A 220 -21.35 -15.07 -17.33
C ASP A 220 -21.03 -15.17 -15.83
N ASN A 221 -21.17 -14.05 -15.10
CA ASN A 221 -20.89 -13.99 -13.67
C ASN A 221 -21.94 -13.20 -12.87
N VAL A 222 -22.23 -13.66 -11.65
CA VAL A 222 -23.03 -12.96 -10.64
C VAL A 222 -22.34 -13.09 -9.29
N GLY A 223 -21.86 -11.98 -8.77
CA GLY A 223 -21.03 -12.01 -7.56
C GLY A 223 -21.68 -11.33 -6.36
N ILE A 224 -21.34 -11.80 -5.16
CA ILE A 224 -21.49 -11.02 -3.93
C ILE A 224 -20.34 -10.02 -3.86
N THR A 225 -20.65 -8.74 -4.03
CA THR A 225 -19.65 -7.66 -4.01
C THR A 225 -19.52 -6.99 -2.64
N GLY A 226 -20.46 -7.23 -1.72
CA GLY A 226 -20.42 -6.72 -0.35
C GLY A 226 -21.18 -7.62 0.62
N PHE A 227 -20.64 -7.78 1.83
CA PHE A 227 -21.32 -8.49 2.91
C PHE A 227 -20.96 -7.83 4.23
N GLU A 228 -21.91 -7.15 4.85
CA GLU A 228 -21.69 -6.35 6.06
C GLU A 228 -22.72 -6.68 7.13
N PHE A 229 -22.31 -6.46 8.37
CA PHE A 229 -23.15 -6.69 9.53
C PHE A 229 -22.95 -5.52 10.50
N ARG A 230 -24.02 -4.76 10.75
CA ARG A 230 -23.99 -3.57 11.60
C ARG A 230 -25.07 -3.63 12.67
N ARG A 231 -24.90 -2.86 13.75
CA ARG A 231 -25.96 -2.62 14.72
C ARG A 231 -26.98 -1.66 14.11
N ALA A 232 -28.27 -1.95 14.27
CA ALA A 232 -29.34 -1.06 13.87
C ALA A 232 -29.40 0.14 14.83
N SER A 233 -29.79 1.32 14.33
CA SER A 233 -29.86 2.55 15.12
C SER A 233 -30.92 2.54 16.25
N THR A 234 -31.75 1.50 16.31
CA THR A 234 -32.85 1.38 17.28
C THR A 234 -32.80 0.04 18.02
N GLY A 235 -32.62 0.07 19.34
CA GLY A 235 -32.74 -1.10 20.23
C GLY A 235 -31.45 -1.90 20.45
N ALA A 236 -31.22 -2.30 21.70
CA ALA A 236 -30.15 -3.22 22.07
C ALA A 236 -30.38 -4.59 21.40
N ARG A 237 -29.38 -5.12 20.69
CA ARG A 237 -29.42 -6.41 19.95
C ARG A 237 -30.27 -6.44 18.67
N ASN A 238 -30.57 -5.29 18.09
CA ASN A 238 -31.04 -5.23 16.70
C ASN A 238 -29.85 -5.04 15.77
N TYR A 239 -29.76 -5.88 14.76
CA TYR A 239 -28.70 -5.85 13.77
C TYR A 239 -29.28 -5.75 12.37
N GLU A 240 -28.49 -5.25 11.44
CA GLU A 240 -28.81 -5.24 10.01
C GLU A 240 -27.69 -5.95 9.25
N ILE A 241 -28.10 -6.84 8.36
CA ILE A 241 -27.19 -7.60 7.50
C ILE A 241 -27.38 -7.09 6.09
N MET A 242 -26.31 -6.57 5.51
CA MET A 242 -26.32 -6.01 4.18
C MET A 242 -25.56 -6.93 3.23
N ILE A 243 -26.20 -7.37 2.14
CA ILE A 243 -25.60 -8.18 1.09
C ILE A 243 -25.73 -7.40 -0.22
N SER A 244 -24.60 -7.08 -0.83
CA SER A 244 -24.57 -6.46 -2.17
C SER A 244 -24.28 -7.54 -3.20
N VAL A 245 -25.18 -7.67 -4.18
CA VAL A 245 -25.08 -8.64 -5.27
C VAL A 245 -25.12 -7.89 -6.59
N LYS A 246 -24.27 -8.28 -7.55
CA LYS A 246 -24.23 -7.67 -8.88
C LYS A 246 -24.33 -8.72 -9.98
N ASN A 247 -25.17 -8.45 -10.97
CA ASN A 247 -25.23 -9.22 -12.21
C ASN A 247 -24.27 -8.63 -13.24
N PHE A 248 -23.17 -9.33 -13.57
CA PHE A 248 -22.19 -8.88 -14.57
C PHE A 248 -22.54 -9.34 -15.99
N THR A 249 -23.61 -10.11 -16.17
CA THR A 249 -24.04 -10.62 -17.47
C THR A 249 -24.84 -9.58 -18.26
N PRO A 250 -24.92 -9.72 -19.61
CA PRO A 250 -25.75 -8.85 -20.44
C PRO A 250 -27.24 -9.23 -20.45
N ARG A 251 -27.67 -10.21 -19.64
CA ARG A 251 -29.04 -10.74 -19.60
C ARG A 251 -29.63 -10.69 -18.18
N PRO A 252 -30.96 -10.54 -18.05
CA PRO A 252 -31.58 -10.69 -16.74
C PRO A 252 -31.48 -12.14 -16.27
N LEU A 253 -31.36 -12.33 -14.95
CA LEU A 253 -31.30 -13.65 -14.33
C LEU A 253 -31.99 -13.67 -12.98
N ARG A 254 -32.29 -14.89 -12.53
CA ARG A 254 -32.90 -15.16 -11.24
C ARG A 254 -32.02 -16.13 -10.46
N THR A 255 -31.61 -15.76 -9.25
CA THR A 255 -30.73 -16.57 -8.40
C THR A 255 -31.25 -16.63 -6.97
N PRO A 256 -31.22 -17.80 -6.29
CA PRO A 256 -31.56 -17.88 -4.88
C PRO A 256 -30.41 -17.34 -4.02
N VAL A 257 -30.71 -16.39 -3.12
CA VAL A 257 -29.81 -15.89 -2.09
C VAL A 257 -30.10 -16.64 -0.80
N THR A 258 -29.07 -17.24 -0.21
CA THR A 258 -29.14 -17.91 1.08
C THR A 258 -28.24 -17.20 2.08
N LEU A 259 -28.78 -16.87 3.26
CA LEU A 259 -28.01 -16.36 4.39
C LEU A 259 -28.09 -17.37 5.55
N THR A 260 -26.93 -17.84 5.99
CA THR A 260 -26.78 -18.76 7.12
C THR A 260 -26.08 -18.05 8.27
N ILE A 261 -26.59 -18.16 9.50
CA ILE A 261 -25.98 -17.62 10.72
C ILE A 261 -25.83 -18.75 11.73
N GLY A 262 -24.60 -18.99 12.19
CA GLY A 262 -24.22 -20.20 12.90
C GLY A 262 -24.45 -21.43 12.04
N GLU A 263 -25.26 -22.37 12.54
CA GLU A 263 -25.67 -23.57 11.81
C GLU A 263 -27.06 -23.43 11.17
N LYS A 264 -27.76 -22.31 11.40
CA LYS A 264 -29.14 -22.12 10.99
C LYS A 264 -29.23 -21.28 9.72
N LYS A 265 -29.93 -21.80 8.71
CA LYS A 265 -30.32 -21.05 7.52
C LYS A 265 -31.39 -20.02 7.91
N TRP A 266 -31.09 -18.73 7.74
CA TRP A 266 -31.92 -17.61 8.19
C TRP A 266 -32.76 -17.02 7.06
N VAL A 267 -32.16 -16.77 5.90
CA VAL A 267 -32.86 -16.28 4.69
C VAL A 267 -32.67 -17.25 3.55
N GLU A 268 -33.75 -17.47 2.81
CA GLU A 268 -33.76 -18.09 1.49
C GLU A 268 -34.78 -17.36 0.63
N GLU A 269 -34.30 -16.53 -0.29
CA GLU A 269 -35.17 -15.79 -1.19
C GLU A 269 -34.65 -15.83 -2.62
N SER A 270 -35.54 -15.62 -3.58
CA SER A 270 -35.18 -15.60 -4.98
C SER A 270 -35.04 -14.17 -5.46
N LEU A 271 -33.82 -13.83 -5.91
CA LEU A 271 -33.45 -12.50 -6.37
C LEU A 271 -33.52 -12.45 -7.90
N GLU A 272 -34.28 -11.50 -8.44
CA GLU A 272 -34.28 -11.16 -9.85
C GLU A 272 -33.37 -9.94 -10.07
N LEU A 273 -32.42 -10.07 -11.00
CA LEU A 273 -31.45 -9.04 -11.35
C LEU A 273 -31.49 -8.76 -12.85
N SER A 274 -31.64 -7.50 -13.21
CA SER A 274 -31.51 -6.99 -14.57
C SER A 274 -30.04 -7.04 -15.02
N PRO A 275 -29.75 -6.94 -16.33
CA PRO A 275 -28.37 -6.84 -16.82
C PRO A 275 -27.60 -5.69 -16.15
N GLN A 276 -26.37 -5.94 -15.70
CA GLN A 276 -25.50 -4.95 -15.02
C GLN A 276 -26.07 -4.36 -13.71
N GLU A 277 -27.21 -4.84 -13.23
CA GLU A 277 -27.84 -4.34 -12.01
C GLU A 277 -27.01 -4.70 -10.78
N SER A 278 -26.82 -3.71 -9.90
CA SER A 278 -26.27 -3.90 -8.55
C SER A 278 -27.40 -3.71 -7.56
N ARG A 279 -27.64 -4.70 -6.71
CA ARG A 279 -28.75 -4.70 -5.74
C ARG A 279 -28.24 -4.97 -4.34
N VAL A 280 -28.67 -4.12 -3.42
CA VAL A 280 -28.35 -4.22 -2.00
C VAL A 280 -29.55 -4.77 -1.25
N LEU A 281 -29.35 -5.88 -0.55
CA LEU A 281 -30.35 -6.55 0.26
C LEU A 281 -30.05 -6.26 1.72
N ILE A 282 -31.03 -5.74 2.46
CA ILE A 282 -30.89 -5.40 3.87
C ILE A 282 -31.86 -6.27 4.66
N TYR A 283 -31.32 -7.14 5.52
CA TYR A 283 -32.11 -8.01 6.38
C TYR A 283 -31.99 -7.57 7.83
N PRO A 284 -33.10 -7.21 8.50
CA PRO A 284 -33.08 -7.01 9.93
C PRO A 284 -32.86 -8.36 10.63
N TYR A 285 -31.95 -8.38 11.60
CA TYR A 285 -31.64 -9.56 12.40
C TYR A 285 -31.84 -9.27 13.89
N ARG A 286 -32.62 -10.14 14.54
CA ARG A 286 -32.86 -10.12 15.98
C ARG A 286 -32.61 -11.52 16.52
N GLY A 287 -31.53 -11.67 17.27
CA GLY A 287 -31.13 -12.97 17.79
C GLY A 287 -29.70 -12.96 18.32
N ASP A 288 -29.30 -14.08 18.91
CA ASP A 288 -27.93 -14.27 19.38
C ASP A 288 -26.97 -14.33 18.19
N LEU A 289 -25.87 -13.58 18.28
CA LEU A 289 -24.83 -13.61 17.25
C LEU A 289 -24.17 -14.99 17.23
N GLY A 290 -24.53 -15.82 16.24
CA GLY A 290 -23.77 -17.03 15.93
C GLY A 290 -22.36 -16.64 15.51
N ARG A 291 -21.32 -17.39 15.91
CA ARG A 291 -19.90 -17.04 15.65
C ARG A 291 -19.56 -16.79 14.17
N ARG A 292 -20.35 -17.34 13.24
CA ARG A 292 -20.11 -17.29 11.79
C ARG A 292 -21.39 -16.93 11.05
N ALA A 293 -21.29 -16.14 10.00
CA ALA A 293 -22.35 -15.94 9.02
C ALA A 293 -21.81 -16.16 7.61
N VAL A 294 -22.65 -16.72 6.74
CA VAL A 294 -22.30 -17.05 5.34
C VAL A 294 -23.45 -16.63 4.44
N ALA A 295 -23.14 -15.77 3.47
CA ALA A 295 -24.01 -15.47 2.35
C ALA A 295 -23.61 -16.34 1.15
N SER A 296 -24.57 -16.90 0.42
CA SER A 296 -24.32 -17.70 -0.78
C SER A 296 -25.37 -17.51 -1.87
N LEU A 297 -24.93 -17.46 -3.12
CA LEU A 297 -25.77 -17.49 -4.32
C LEU A 297 -25.88 -18.93 -4.83
N GLY A 298 -27.10 -19.43 -5.06
CA GLY A 298 -27.32 -20.76 -5.63
C GLY A 298 -27.41 -20.74 -7.15
N ILE A 299 -26.40 -20.16 -7.80
CA ILE A 299 -26.26 -20.11 -9.26
C ILE A 299 -25.02 -20.91 -9.70
N GLU A 300 -25.10 -21.55 -10.86
CA GLU A 300 -23.95 -22.12 -11.55
C GLU A 300 -23.52 -21.15 -12.66
N ASP A 301 -22.54 -20.31 -12.36
CA ASP A 301 -21.95 -19.35 -13.29
C ASP A 301 -20.47 -19.67 -13.57
N ASP A 302 -19.80 -18.81 -14.33
CA ASP A 302 -18.44 -19.08 -14.77
C ASP A 302 -17.40 -18.77 -13.69
N PHE A 303 -17.74 -18.10 -12.57
CA PHE A 303 -16.79 -17.75 -11.52
C PHE A 303 -17.32 -17.99 -10.09
N PRO A 304 -17.23 -19.23 -9.58
CA PRO A 304 -17.85 -19.59 -8.30
C PRO A 304 -17.25 -18.98 -7.02
N THR A 305 -16.10 -18.31 -7.09
CA THR A 305 -15.39 -17.80 -5.90
C THR A 305 -16.14 -16.65 -5.23
N ASP A 306 -16.84 -15.81 -6.00
CA ASP A 306 -17.61 -14.66 -5.48
C ASP A 306 -19.08 -15.01 -5.16
N ASN A 307 -19.51 -16.25 -5.41
CA ASN A 307 -20.83 -16.74 -5.02
C ASN A 307 -20.98 -16.93 -3.51
N ARG A 308 -19.92 -16.76 -2.72
CA ARG A 308 -19.93 -16.95 -1.26
C ARG A 308 -19.17 -15.83 -0.56
N ALA A 309 -19.74 -15.34 0.54
CA ALA A 309 -19.08 -14.41 1.45
C ALA A 309 -19.26 -14.85 2.91
N PHE A 310 -18.27 -14.55 3.74
CA PHE A 310 -18.09 -15.03 5.10
C PHE A 310 -17.97 -13.86 6.08
N LEU A 311 -18.57 -13.96 7.26
CA LEU A 311 -18.38 -13.00 8.34
C LEU A 311 -18.16 -13.76 9.65
N THR A 312 -17.17 -13.37 10.45
CA THR A 312 -17.07 -13.82 11.82
C THR A 312 -17.78 -12.82 12.72
N LEU A 313 -18.80 -13.25 13.44
CA LEU A 313 -19.53 -12.37 14.36
C LEU A 313 -19.02 -12.57 15.79
N SER A 314 -18.86 -11.48 16.53
CA SER A 314 -18.46 -11.51 17.93
C SER A 314 -19.20 -10.41 18.69
N GLU A 315 -19.84 -10.78 19.80
CA GLU A 315 -20.36 -9.79 20.75
C GLU A 315 -19.17 -9.15 21.48
N SER A 316 -18.96 -7.85 21.27
CA SER A 316 -18.12 -7.07 22.17
C SER A 316 -18.70 -7.19 23.59
N PRO A 317 -17.95 -7.67 24.59
CA PRO A 317 -18.46 -7.82 25.95
C PRO A 317 -18.93 -6.46 26.49
N PRO A 318 -19.97 -6.42 27.34
CA PRO A 318 -20.44 -5.17 27.94
C PRO A 318 -19.34 -4.53 28.80
N LEU A 319 -19.31 -3.20 28.85
CA LEU A 319 -18.35 -2.43 29.64
C LEU A 319 -18.74 -2.55 31.10
N ARG A 320 -17.91 -3.19 31.90
CA ARG A 320 -18.14 -3.33 33.34
C ARG A 320 -17.69 -2.04 34.01
N LEU A 321 -18.66 -1.18 34.33
CA LEU A 321 -18.43 0.09 35.03
C LEU A 321 -18.73 -0.09 36.53
N LEU A 322 -17.75 0.23 37.37
CA LEU A 322 -17.99 0.37 38.81
C LEU A 322 -18.27 1.84 39.14
N TYR A 323 -19.48 2.15 39.58
CA TYR A 323 -19.87 3.48 40.02
C TYR A 323 -19.80 3.59 41.55
N VAL A 324 -18.98 4.51 42.05
CA VAL A 324 -18.73 4.74 43.48
C VAL A 324 -19.19 6.14 43.87
N GLY A 325 -20.29 6.23 44.62
CA GLY A 325 -20.87 7.51 45.05
C GLY A 325 -22.30 7.34 45.56
N LYS A 326 -22.89 8.40 46.13
CA LYS A 326 -24.25 8.36 46.72
C LYS A 326 -25.40 8.25 45.70
N GLY A 327 -25.09 8.19 44.41
CA GLY A 327 -26.08 8.31 43.33
C GLY A 327 -26.15 9.74 42.78
N ASN A 328 -26.26 9.85 41.45
CA ASN A 328 -26.34 11.11 40.73
C ASN A 328 -27.48 11.05 39.71
N PRO A 329 -28.45 11.99 39.77
CA PRO A 329 -29.65 11.95 38.96
C PRO A 329 -29.40 12.10 37.46
N PHE A 330 -28.21 12.57 37.05
CA PHE A 330 -27.84 12.67 35.63
C PHE A 330 -27.09 11.44 35.12
N LEU A 331 -26.31 10.77 35.96
CA LEU A 331 -25.50 9.63 35.56
C LEU A 331 -26.34 8.35 35.43
N GLU A 332 -27.29 8.11 36.33
CA GLU A 332 -28.10 6.88 36.27
C GLU A 332 -28.96 6.75 34.99
N PRO A 333 -29.70 7.79 34.54
CA PRO A 333 -30.44 7.72 33.30
C PRO A 333 -29.50 7.61 32.09
N LEU A 334 -28.34 8.28 32.14
CA LEU A 334 -27.35 8.24 31.09
C LEU A 334 -26.73 6.83 30.94
N PHE A 335 -26.34 6.18 32.04
CA PHE A 335 -25.86 4.81 31.99
C PHE A 335 -26.91 3.83 31.47
N ARG A 336 -28.19 4.02 31.83
CA ARG A 336 -29.29 3.21 31.29
C ARG A 336 -29.49 3.39 29.79
N SER A 337 -29.11 4.54 29.24
CA SER A 337 -29.14 4.79 27.79
C SER A 337 -28.03 4.03 27.04
N PHE A 338 -26.91 3.75 27.71
CA PHE A 338 -25.82 2.95 27.15
C PHE A 338 -26.10 1.45 27.30
N SER A 339 -26.74 0.87 26.29
CA SER A 339 -27.09 -0.57 26.26
C SER A 339 -25.90 -1.55 26.41
N HIS A 340 -24.68 -1.07 26.22
CA HIS A 340 -23.45 -1.85 26.28
C HIS A 340 -22.67 -1.67 27.59
N VAL A 341 -23.20 -0.93 28.57
CA VAL A 341 -22.54 -0.68 29.86
C VAL A 341 -23.28 -1.43 30.97
N GLN A 342 -22.56 -2.27 31.71
CA GLN A 342 -23.03 -2.93 32.93
C GLN A 342 -22.52 -2.15 34.13
N VAL A 343 -23.42 -1.47 34.84
CA VAL A 343 -23.08 -0.68 36.01
C VAL A 343 -23.26 -1.49 37.28
N THR A 344 -22.21 -1.57 38.08
CA THR A 344 -22.28 -1.97 39.49
C THR A 344 -22.17 -0.70 40.33
N HIS A 345 -23.19 -0.39 41.13
CA HIS A 345 -23.21 0.82 41.96
C HIS A 345 -22.94 0.47 43.42
N VAL A 346 -22.04 1.23 44.06
CA VAL A 346 -21.73 1.15 45.49
C VAL A 346 -21.64 2.55 46.11
N ASP A 347 -22.23 2.74 47.28
CA ASP A 347 -22.25 4.06 47.95
C ASP A 347 -20.89 4.48 48.51
N ARG A 348 -20.12 3.51 49.00
CA ARG A 348 -18.79 3.69 49.58
C ARG A 348 -17.92 2.47 49.30
N MET A 349 -16.65 2.70 49.05
CA MET A 349 -15.68 1.64 48.78
C MET A 349 -14.76 1.43 49.99
N ALA A 350 -14.69 0.20 50.51
CA ALA A 350 -13.65 -0.19 51.47
C ALA A 350 -12.32 -0.39 50.72
N SER A 351 -11.21 0.09 51.28
CA SER A 351 -9.87 0.04 50.67
C SER A 351 -9.42 -1.38 50.30
N ASP A 352 -9.84 -2.39 51.06
CA ASP A 352 -9.50 -3.81 50.83
C ASP A 352 -10.24 -4.41 49.61
N PHE A 353 -11.40 -3.85 49.25
CA PHE A 353 -12.18 -4.26 48.08
C PHE A 353 -11.53 -3.76 46.78
N PHE A 354 -10.95 -2.57 46.79
CA PHE A 354 -10.31 -1.99 45.61
C PHE A 354 -9.04 -2.75 45.23
N SER A 355 -8.14 -3.00 46.19
CA SER A 355 -6.88 -3.71 45.94
C SER A 355 -7.06 -5.16 45.49
N SER A 356 -8.19 -5.81 45.82
CA SER A 356 -8.47 -7.20 45.45
C SER A 356 -9.34 -7.38 44.19
N ARG A 357 -10.18 -6.40 43.82
CA ARG A 357 -11.20 -6.54 42.75
C ARG A 357 -11.25 -5.42 41.71
N HIS A 358 -10.37 -4.42 41.72
CA HIS A 358 -10.39 -3.36 40.69
C HIS A 358 -10.20 -3.92 39.26
N ASN A 359 -9.47 -5.02 39.11
CA ASN A 359 -9.27 -5.72 37.82
C ASN A 359 -10.53 -6.44 37.30
N ASP A 360 -11.60 -6.54 38.10
CA ASP A 360 -12.87 -7.11 37.68
C ASP A 360 -13.73 -6.11 36.88
N PHE A 361 -13.32 -4.84 36.81
CA PHE A 361 -14.04 -3.76 36.12
C PHE A 361 -13.16 -3.13 35.06
N ASP A 362 -13.78 -2.70 33.97
CA ASP A 362 -13.07 -2.11 32.83
C ASP A 362 -12.85 -0.60 33.03
N VAL A 363 -13.74 0.06 33.79
CA VAL A 363 -13.69 1.47 34.18
C VAL A 363 -14.25 1.62 35.60
N VAL A 364 -13.63 2.49 36.42
CA VAL A 364 -14.14 2.85 37.75
C VAL A 364 -14.43 4.35 37.81
N LEU A 365 -15.66 4.72 38.18
CA LEU A 365 -16.09 6.11 38.33
C LEU A 365 -16.26 6.47 39.80
N PHE A 366 -15.57 7.51 40.26
CA PHE A 366 -15.74 8.10 41.58
C PHE A 366 -16.47 9.45 41.48
N ASP A 367 -17.53 9.61 42.26
CA ASP A 367 -18.38 10.81 42.23
C ASP A 367 -18.48 11.43 43.63
N GLY A 368 -17.73 12.53 43.83
CA GLY A 368 -17.66 13.24 45.10
C GLY A 368 -17.06 12.43 46.27
N VAL A 369 -16.46 11.27 45.99
CA VAL A 369 -15.79 10.40 46.97
C VAL A 369 -14.29 10.40 46.72
N ALA A 370 -13.49 10.41 47.79
CA ALA A 370 -12.04 10.33 47.68
C ALA A 370 -11.61 8.94 47.17
N PRO A 371 -10.94 8.82 46.02
CA PRO A 371 -10.45 7.55 45.53
C PRO A 371 -9.20 7.10 46.32
N PRO A 372 -8.93 5.79 46.41
CA PRO A 372 -7.65 5.27 46.91
C PRO A 372 -6.48 5.63 45.96
N PRO A 373 -5.21 5.40 46.36
CA PRO A 373 -4.06 5.63 45.50
C PRO A 373 -4.18 4.89 44.15
N LEU A 374 -4.10 5.64 43.06
CA LEU A 374 -4.29 5.16 41.69
C LEU A 374 -2.94 4.83 41.06
N ALA A 375 -2.69 3.54 40.79
CA ALA A 375 -1.44 3.06 40.19
C ALA A 375 -1.61 2.57 38.74
N GLU A 376 -2.65 1.78 38.47
CA GLU A 376 -3.02 1.30 37.13
C GLU A 376 -4.55 1.18 37.00
N GLY A 377 -5.07 1.24 35.77
CA GLY A 377 -6.50 1.14 35.46
C GLY A 377 -7.09 2.38 34.78
N ASN A 378 -8.39 2.33 34.51
CA ASN A 378 -9.17 3.37 33.84
C ASN A 378 -10.13 4.04 34.82
N PHE A 379 -10.01 5.35 35.02
CA PHE A 379 -10.74 6.08 36.06
C PHE A 379 -11.49 7.30 35.52
N ILE A 380 -12.71 7.49 36.00
CA ILE A 380 -13.44 8.76 35.86
C ILE A 380 -13.61 9.36 37.26
N LEU A 381 -13.19 10.60 37.45
CA LEU A 381 -13.25 11.29 38.74
C LEU A 381 -14.12 12.53 38.59
N ILE A 382 -15.18 12.65 39.39
CA ILE A 382 -16.08 13.80 39.39
C ILE A 382 -15.99 14.49 40.74
N ASN A 383 -15.69 15.78 40.72
CA ASN A 383 -15.53 16.62 41.92
C ASN A 383 -14.58 16.02 42.97
N THR A 384 -13.54 15.31 42.51
CA THR A 384 -12.55 14.63 43.36
C THR A 384 -11.25 14.40 42.59
N VAL A 385 -10.14 14.18 43.30
CA VAL A 385 -8.82 13.87 42.74
C VAL A 385 -8.19 12.77 43.57
N GLY A 386 -7.50 11.82 42.91
CA GLY A 386 -6.80 10.72 43.57
C GLY A 386 -5.30 10.91 43.71
N GLU A 387 -4.74 10.31 44.76
CA GLU A 387 -3.29 10.18 44.92
C GLU A 387 -2.72 9.35 43.74
N GLY A 388 -1.64 9.81 43.12
CA GLY A 388 -1.04 9.20 41.92
C GLY A 388 -1.32 9.97 40.62
N LEU A 389 -2.29 10.89 40.62
CA LEU A 389 -2.46 11.85 39.53
C LEU A 389 -1.59 13.10 39.76
N PRO A 390 -1.01 13.71 38.71
CA PRO A 390 -0.22 14.93 38.81
C PRO A 390 -1.11 16.18 38.95
N LEU A 391 -2.03 16.15 39.91
CA LEU A 391 -2.97 17.23 40.21
C LEU A 391 -2.99 17.48 41.72
N SER A 392 -2.93 18.74 42.11
CA SER A 392 -3.15 19.18 43.49
C SER A 392 -4.35 20.12 43.58
N VAL A 393 -5.10 20.06 44.68
CA VAL A 393 -6.30 20.89 44.90
C VAL A 393 -5.96 22.02 45.86
N ARG A 394 -6.09 23.29 45.42
CA ARG A 394 -5.79 24.48 46.24
C ARG A 394 -7.03 25.20 46.79
N GLY A 395 -8.19 24.54 46.76
CA GLY A 395 -9.46 25.09 47.22
C GLY A 395 -10.52 25.01 46.13
N LYS A 396 -11.41 26.01 46.07
CA LYS A 396 -12.48 26.09 45.09
C LYS A 396 -12.51 27.45 44.39
N ILE A 397 -12.93 27.44 43.14
CA ILE A 397 -13.12 28.61 42.28
C ILE A 397 -14.62 28.78 42.00
N ARG A 398 -15.08 30.03 41.96
CA ARG A 398 -16.50 30.37 41.77
C ARG A 398 -16.73 30.97 40.39
N ASN A 399 -17.79 30.52 39.72
CA ASN A 399 -18.16 30.96 38.37
C ASN A 399 -16.99 30.98 37.36
N PRO A 400 -16.19 29.91 37.25
CA PRO A 400 -15.08 29.89 36.30
C PRO A 400 -15.60 30.00 34.87
N ARG A 401 -14.95 30.86 34.05
CA ARG A 401 -15.25 31.00 32.63
C ARG A 401 -14.39 30.02 31.82
N PRO A 402 -14.97 29.00 31.17
CA PRO A 402 -14.22 28.05 30.38
C PRO A 402 -13.75 28.66 29.05
N PHE A 403 -12.51 28.36 28.68
CA PHE A 403 -11.98 28.54 27.34
C PHE A 403 -11.89 27.17 26.65
N PRO A 404 -12.07 27.10 25.32
CA PRO A 404 -11.77 25.90 24.56
C PRO A 404 -10.32 25.46 24.84
N SER A 405 -10.11 24.16 25.10
CA SER A 405 -8.77 23.60 25.08
C SER A 405 -8.37 23.27 23.63
N VAL A 406 -7.08 23.42 23.35
CA VAL A 406 -6.47 23.42 22.01
C VAL A 406 -6.12 22.02 21.53
N ALA A 407 -6.08 21.05 22.45
CA ALA A 407 -5.61 19.73 22.09
C ALA A 407 -6.74 18.90 21.49
N SER A 408 -6.61 18.55 20.22
CA SER A 408 -7.39 17.48 19.60
C SER A 408 -7.15 16.20 20.39
N HIS A 409 -8.15 15.75 21.12
CA HIS A 409 -8.11 14.52 21.90
C HIS A 409 -9.33 13.68 21.54
N PRO A 410 -9.23 12.33 21.50
CA PRO A 410 -10.39 11.45 21.24
C PRO A 410 -11.58 11.77 22.15
N LEU A 411 -11.31 12.17 23.39
CA LEU A 411 -12.34 12.58 24.36
C LEU A 411 -13.18 13.78 23.91
N THR A 412 -12.61 14.73 23.17
CA THR A 412 -13.29 15.98 22.78
C THR A 412 -13.82 15.97 21.34
N GLU A 413 -13.72 14.84 20.64
CA GLU A 413 -14.22 14.70 19.26
C GLU A 413 -15.74 14.92 19.21
N GLY A 414 -16.19 15.85 18.36
CA GLY A 414 -17.60 16.24 18.26
C GLY A 414 -18.16 17.01 19.48
N VAL A 415 -17.33 17.35 20.46
CA VAL A 415 -17.75 18.01 21.70
C VAL A 415 -17.31 19.48 21.74
N ARG A 416 -18.27 20.40 21.89
CA ARG A 416 -17.98 21.81 22.18
C ARG A 416 -18.17 22.08 23.66
N LEU A 417 -17.07 22.34 24.36
CA LEU A 417 -17.04 22.68 25.79
C LEU A 417 -16.98 24.21 26.04
N ALA A 418 -17.08 25.01 24.98
CA ALA A 418 -17.16 26.46 25.08
C ALA A 418 -18.46 26.87 25.82
N GLU A 419 -18.38 27.96 26.59
CA GLU A 419 -19.54 28.58 27.26
C GLU A 419 -20.24 27.69 28.30
N LEU A 420 -19.58 26.67 28.84
CA LEU A 420 -20.10 25.90 29.96
C LEU A 420 -20.33 26.80 31.18
N HIS A 421 -21.52 26.73 31.78
CA HIS A 421 -21.80 27.42 33.04
C HIS A 421 -21.51 26.48 34.20
N ILE A 422 -20.48 26.82 34.97
CA ILE A 422 -20.14 26.13 36.22
C ILE A 422 -20.26 27.15 37.35
N SER A 423 -21.00 26.82 38.40
CA SER A 423 -21.15 27.69 39.57
C SER A 423 -19.95 27.59 40.52
N GLU A 424 -19.39 26.39 40.69
CA GLU A 424 -18.24 26.13 41.54
C GLU A 424 -17.41 24.95 41.00
N ALA A 425 -16.08 25.06 41.05
CA ALA A 425 -15.15 23.99 40.70
C ALA A 425 -13.99 23.91 41.70
N LEU A 426 -13.30 22.78 41.78
CA LEU A 426 -12.03 22.60 42.46
C LEU A 426 -10.94 23.42 41.74
N HIS A 427 -10.10 24.10 42.51
CA HIS A 427 -8.91 24.77 41.99
C HIS A 427 -7.82 23.72 41.74
N LEU A 428 -7.86 23.11 40.56
CA LEU A 428 -6.91 22.08 40.14
C LEU A 428 -5.59 22.73 39.68
N MET A 429 -4.47 22.28 40.24
CA MET A 429 -3.12 22.72 39.88
C MET A 429 -2.33 21.52 39.35
N PRO A 430 -2.05 21.45 38.04
CA PRO A 430 -1.17 20.43 37.46
C PRO A 430 0.24 20.50 38.08
N THR A 431 0.75 19.35 38.52
CA THR A 431 2.10 19.19 39.09
C THR A 431 3.01 18.33 38.21
N GLY A 432 2.54 17.92 37.04
CA GLY A 432 3.23 17.04 36.10
C GLY A 432 2.44 16.92 34.77
N GLY A 433 2.74 15.88 33.98
CA GLY A 433 2.14 15.67 32.66
C GLY A 433 0.63 15.41 32.68
N GLY A 434 -0.03 15.60 31.54
CA GLY A 434 -1.47 15.44 31.37
C GLY A 434 -2.07 16.64 30.63
N LEU A 435 -3.30 16.50 30.19
CA LEU A 435 -3.90 17.37 29.19
C LEU A 435 -5.18 18.01 29.73
N PRO A 436 -5.25 19.34 29.87
CA PRO A 436 -6.52 20.01 30.15
C PRO A 436 -7.43 19.89 28.92
N LEU A 437 -8.64 19.34 29.06
CA LEU A 437 -9.65 19.30 27.99
C LEU A 437 -10.57 20.54 28.01
N ALA A 438 -10.75 21.12 29.20
CA ALA A 438 -11.38 22.43 29.38
C ALA A 438 -10.62 23.17 30.48
N ARG A 439 -10.39 24.47 30.30
CA ARG A 439 -9.63 25.30 31.25
C ARG A 439 -10.30 26.63 31.52
N SER A 440 -10.09 27.17 32.71
CA SER A 440 -10.36 28.57 33.06
C SER A 440 -9.06 29.35 33.16
N GLN A 441 -9.12 30.66 33.48
CA GLN A 441 -7.91 31.44 33.79
C GLN A 441 -7.18 30.92 35.04
N GLU A 442 -7.91 30.27 35.95
CA GLU A 442 -7.41 29.86 37.26
C GLU A 442 -6.90 28.41 37.25
N GLY A 443 -7.26 27.60 36.25
CA GLY A 443 -6.78 26.22 36.13
C GLY A 443 -7.68 25.33 35.28
N PRO A 444 -7.30 24.04 35.07
CA PRO A 444 -8.13 23.06 34.39
C PRO A 444 -9.45 22.80 35.10
N LEU A 445 -10.50 22.68 34.30
CA LEU A 445 -11.85 22.30 34.72
C LEU A 445 -12.15 20.84 34.37
N ILE A 446 -11.64 20.37 33.22
CA ILE A 446 -11.65 18.97 32.81
C ILE A 446 -10.22 18.59 32.42
N PHE A 447 -9.72 17.46 32.93
CA PHE A 447 -8.34 17.05 32.75
C PHE A 447 -8.26 15.57 32.38
N ALA A 448 -7.52 15.25 31.32
CA ALA A 448 -7.20 13.89 30.91
C ALA A 448 -5.75 13.56 31.28
N TYR A 449 -5.51 12.35 31.75
CA TYR A 449 -4.17 11.88 32.10
C TYR A 449 -3.97 10.47 31.59
N GLU A 450 -2.82 10.22 30.94
CA GLU A 450 -2.41 8.92 30.48
C GLU A 450 -0.91 8.72 30.78
N ARG A 451 -0.58 7.68 31.55
CA ARG A 451 0.80 7.28 31.79
C ARG A 451 0.90 5.79 32.06
N GLY A 452 1.54 5.05 31.15
CA GLY A 452 1.69 3.60 31.26
C GLY A 452 0.32 2.92 31.18
N ARG A 453 -0.10 2.27 32.28
CA ARG A 453 -1.40 1.57 32.39
C ARG A 453 -2.48 2.39 33.11
N LEU A 454 -2.18 3.63 33.48
CA LEU A 454 -3.12 4.51 34.18
C LEU A 454 -3.71 5.51 33.20
N ARG A 455 -5.03 5.47 33.02
CA ARG A 455 -5.80 6.49 32.29
C ARG A 455 -6.85 7.09 33.22
N ALA A 456 -6.96 8.41 33.25
CA ALA A 456 -7.94 9.09 34.09
C ALA A 456 -8.56 10.29 33.37
N LEU A 457 -9.88 10.43 33.51
CA LEU A 457 -10.64 11.62 33.14
C LEU A 457 -11.19 12.28 34.40
N VAL A 458 -10.80 13.53 34.65
CA VAL A 458 -11.14 14.27 35.86
C VAL A 458 -12.04 15.45 35.50
N PHE A 459 -13.23 15.49 36.10
CA PHE A 459 -14.10 16.65 36.16
C PHE A 459 -13.84 17.37 37.49
N GLY A 460 -13.26 18.55 37.41
CA GLY A 460 -12.95 19.38 38.58
C GLY A 460 -14.18 19.98 39.26
N PHE A 461 -15.39 19.75 38.78
CA PHE A 461 -16.62 20.33 39.30
C PHE A 461 -17.69 19.27 39.52
N ASP A 462 -18.67 19.61 40.36
CA ASP A 462 -19.87 18.79 40.53
C ASP A 462 -20.79 18.97 39.32
N LEU A 463 -21.31 17.87 38.78
CA LEU A 463 -22.27 17.90 37.68
C LEU A 463 -23.54 18.68 38.05
N LEU A 464 -24.00 18.61 39.31
CA LEU A 464 -25.14 19.36 39.82
C LEU A 464 -24.89 20.87 39.91
N ALA A 465 -23.62 21.27 39.94
CA ALA A 465 -23.18 22.66 39.99
C ALA A 465 -22.89 23.23 38.58
N SER A 466 -23.26 22.51 37.51
CA SER A 466 -22.97 22.88 36.11
C SER A 466 -24.15 22.65 35.17
N ASP A 467 -24.14 23.32 34.01
CA ASP A 467 -25.09 23.06 32.93
C ASP A 467 -24.68 21.92 31.99
N LEU A 468 -23.52 21.26 32.23
CA LEU A 468 -23.00 20.17 31.41
C LEU A 468 -24.03 19.07 31.17
N PRO A 469 -24.74 18.54 32.20
CA PRO A 469 -25.68 17.44 32.00
C PRO A 469 -26.86 17.74 31.07
N PHE A 470 -27.16 19.03 30.83
CA PHE A 470 -28.24 19.47 29.95
C PHE A 470 -27.79 19.69 28.50
N ARG A 471 -26.50 19.51 28.21
CA ARG A 471 -25.91 19.72 26.88
C ARG A 471 -25.70 18.39 26.16
N VAL A 472 -25.82 18.41 24.83
CA VAL A 472 -25.47 17.29 23.95
C VAL A 472 -24.01 16.84 24.13
N ALA A 473 -23.14 17.77 24.54
CA ALA A 473 -21.75 17.52 24.87
C ALA A 473 -21.55 16.43 25.94
N PHE A 474 -22.43 16.32 26.93
CA PHE A 474 -22.24 15.41 28.06
C PHE A 474 -22.32 13.91 27.70
N PRO A 475 -23.39 13.41 27.04
CA PRO A 475 -23.44 12.02 26.61
C PRO A 475 -22.33 11.66 25.62
N ILE A 476 -21.95 12.58 24.71
CA ILE A 476 -20.87 12.35 23.75
C ILE A 476 -19.52 12.24 24.47
N LEU A 477 -19.21 13.16 25.38
CA LEU A 477 -17.96 13.16 26.15
C LEU A 477 -17.78 11.85 26.95
N LEU A 478 -18.87 11.34 27.55
CA LEU A 478 -18.82 10.10 28.31
C LEU A 478 -18.70 8.85 27.42
N ASN A 479 -19.36 8.85 26.25
CA ASN A 479 -19.17 7.80 25.24
C ASN A 479 -17.72 7.77 24.74
N ASN A 480 -17.17 8.93 24.34
CA ASN A 480 -15.78 9.07 23.93
C ASN A 480 -14.81 8.60 25.02
N ALA A 481 -15.15 8.80 26.31
CA ALA A 481 -14.37 8.29 27.43
C ALA A 481 -14.37 6.76 27.49
N PHE A 482 -15.51 6.11 27.33
CA PHE A 482 -15.59 4.65 27.28
C PHE A 482 -14.79 4.08 26.10
N ASP A 483 -14.86 4.70 24.93
CA ASP A 483 -14.09 4.29 23.75
C ASP A 483 -12.58 4.53 23.96
N TRP A 484 -12.20 5.66 24.58
CA TRP A 484 -10.80 5.95 24.92
C TRP A 484 -10.23 4.98 25.97
N PHE A 485 -11.02 4.53 26.93
CA PHE A 485 -10.61 3.51 27.90
C PHE A 485 -10.54 2.09 27.30
N GLN A 486 -11.33 1.81 26.26
CA GLN A 486 -11.43 0.50 25.60
C GLN A 486 -11.50 0.63 24.06
N PRO A 487 -10.41 1.05 23.40
CA PRO A 487 -10.39 1.35 21.95
C PRO A 487 -10.58 0.12 21.04
N GLN A 488 -10.70 -1.09 21.61
CA GLN A 488 -10.93 -2.33 20.88
C GLN A 488 -12.42 -2.75 20.80
N ARG A 489 -13.34 -1.90 21.26
CA ARG A 489 -14.79 -2.17 21.08
C ARG A 489 -15.14 -1.98 19.62
N VAL A 490 -15.29 -3.09 18.92
CA VAL A 490 -15.65 -3.07 17.51
C VAL A 490 -17.08 -2.53 17.40
N GLU A 491 -17.23 -1.35 16.81
CA GLU A 491 -18.53 -0.75 16.46
C GLU A 491 -19.33 -1.69 15.54
N PHE A 492 -18.60 -2.47 14.74
CA PHE A 492 -19.09 -3.56 13.91
C PHE A 492 -18.87 -4.90 14.64
N PRO A 493 -19.91 -5.64 15.04
CA PRO A 493 -19.74 -6.93 15.70
C PRO A 493 -19.30 -8.04 14.71
N ALA A 494 -18.71 -7.67 13.58
CA ALA A 494 -18.27 -8.56 12.52
C ALA A 494 -16.83 -8.25 12.10
N THR A 495 -16.01 -9.29 12.02
CA THR A 495 -14.61 -9.21 11.57
C THR A 495 -14.47 -9.87 10.21
N GLN A 496 -14.02 -9.08 9.23
CA GLN A 496 -13.62 -9.58 7.92
C GLN A 496 -12.49 -8.74 7.32
N ILE A 497 -11.75 -9.33 6.40
CA ILE A 497 -10.79 -8.63 5.55
C ILE A 497 -10.93 -9.09 4.09
N GLN A 498 -10.48 -8.24 3.17
CA GLN A 498 -10.33 -8.63 1.77
C GLN A 498 -9.16 -9.61 1.62
N ALA A 499 -9.34 -10.65 0.80
CA ALA A 499 -8.30 -11.60 0.46
C ALA A 499 -7.06 -10.88 -0.08
N GLY A 500 -5.88 -11.32 0.34
CA GLY A 500 -4.60 -10.70 0.01
C GLY A 500 -4.19 -9.51 0.88
N ARG A 501 -5.06 -9.00 1.77
CA ARG A 501 -4.69 -7.97 2.76
C ARG A 501 -4.20 -8.59 4.07
N PRO A 502 -3.23 -7.97 4.77
CA PRO A 502 -2.76 -8.48 6.05
C PRO A 502 -3.83 -8.33 7.15
N TYR A 503 -3.92 -9.33 8.03
CA TYR A 503 -4.74 -9.28 9.25
C TYR A 503 -3.86 -8.99 10.47
N SER A 504 -4.22 -8.00 11.29
CA SER A 504 -3.43 -7.59 12.45
C SER A 504 -3.82 -8.36 13.72
N LEU A 505 -2.95 -9.28 14.15
CA LEU A 505 -3.13 -10.10 15.36
C LEU A 505 -2.56 -9.40 16.59
N HIS A 506 -3.42 -8.94 17.49
CA HIS A 506 -3.02 -8.26 18.73
C HIS A 506 -2.72 -9.25 19.87
N LEU A 507 -1.47 -9.56 20.17
CA LEU A 507 -1.12 -10.60 21.15
C LEU A 507 -1.15 -10.09 22.60
N HIS A 508 -1.44 -10.94 23.60
CA HIS A 508 -1.21 -10.57 25.00
C HIS A 508 0.28 -10.64 25.31
N ALA A 509 0.74 -9.89 26.33
CA ALA A 509 2.15 -9.83 26.72
C ALA A 509 2.75 -11.21 27.11
N THR A 510 1.92 -12.17 27.46
CA THR A 510 2.32 -13.56 27.80
C THR A 510 2.39 -14.49 26.59
N ASP A 511 1.90 -14.07 25.42
CA ASP A 511 1.88 -14.88 24.21
C ASP A 511 3.15 -14.64 23.38
N ASP A 512 3.97 -15.69 23.25
CA ASP A 512 5.22 -15.70 22.47
C ASP A 512 5.05 -16.30 21.07
N GLN A 513 3.94 -17.03 20.83
CA GLN A 513 3.63 -17.70 19.58
C GLN A 513 2.13 -17.63 19.28
N VAL A 514 1.80 -17.59 17.99
CA VAL A 514 0.43 -17.75 17.48
C VAL A 514 0.40 -18.82 16.41
N GLU A 515 -0.55 -19.75 16.53
CA GLU A 515 -0.87 -20.73 15.49
C GLU A 515 -2.07 -20.22 14.71
N VAL A 516 -1.92 -20.05 13.39
CA VAL A 516 -3.00 -19.67 12.48
C VAL A 516 -3.33 -20.84 11.56
N ARG A 517 -4.62 -21.11 11.37
CA ARG A 517 -5.12 -22.16 10.50
C ARG A 517 -6.03 -21.56 9.42
N GLY A 518 -5.69 -21.81 8.17
CA GLY A 518 -6.45 -21.34 7.01
C GLY A 518 -7.61 -22.28 6.61
N PRO A 519 -8.45 -21.86 5.64
CA PRO A 519 -9.62 -22.61 5.17
C PRO A 519 -9.28 -23.98 4.57
N SER A 520 -8.16 -24.11 3.85
CA SER A 520 -7.63 -25.38 3.34
C SER A 520 -7.08 -26.32 4.43
N GLY A 521 -7.06 -25.88 5.70
CA GLY A 521 -6.51 -26.63 6.82
C GLY A 521 -5.01 -26.48 7.01
N ARG A 522 -4.33 -25.70 6.16
CA ARG A 522 -2.91 -25.33 6.29
C ARG A 522 -2.67 -24.62 7.63
N ARG A 523 -1.64 -25.03 8.34
CA ARG A 523 -1.25 -24.48 9.65
C ARG A 523 0.06 -23.72 9.52
N GLU A 524 0.10 -22.54 10.11
CA GLU A 524 1.29 -21.71 10.20
C GLU A 524 1.51 -21.27 11.65
N VAL A 525 2.74 -21.42 12.14
CA VAL A 525 3.11 -20.99 13.49
C VAL A 525 4.04 -19.80 13.38
N LEU A 526 3.61 -18.67 13.95
CA LEU A 526 4.35 -17.42 13.94
C LEU A 526 4.86 -17.10 15.34
N LYS A 527 6.08 -16.56 15.41
CA LYS A 527 6.64 -16.02 16.66
C LYS A 527 6.22 -14.56 16.81
N ALA A 528 5.87 -14.17 18.04
CA ALA A 528 5.55 -12.79 18.40
C ALA A 528 6.81 -11.92 18.30
N THR A 529 6.97 -11.22 17.17
CA THR A 529 8.07 -10.28 16.93
C THR A 529 7.64 -8.83 17.13
N SER A 530 6.35 -8.55 16.96
CA SER A 530 5.70 -7.26 17.14
C SER A 530 4.30 -7.45 17.68
N ASN A 531 3.70 -6.37 18.21
CA ASN A 531 2.30 -6.34 18.58
C ASN A 531 1.71 -4.99 18.12
N PRO A 532 0.80 -4.96 17.13
CA PRO A 532 0.20 -6.12 16.44
C PRO A 532 1.18 -6.92 15.58
N LEU A 533 0.90 -8.21 15.42
CA LEU A 533 1.62 -9.11 14.52
C LEU A 533 0.82 -9.23 13.20
N PRO A 534 1.35 -8.76 12.05
CA PRO A 534 0.66 -8.88 10.78
C PRO A 534 0.71 -10.31 10.24
N PHE A 535 -0.46 -10.88 9.93
CA PHE A 535 -0.62 -12.15 9.23
C PHE A 535 -0.95 -11.91 7.76
N THR A 536 -0.08 -12.36 6.84
CA THR A 536 -0.17 -12.03 5.41
C THR A 536 -0.69 -13.16 4.51
N ASP A 537 -0.76 -14.41 4.99
CA ASP A 537 -1.18 -15.58 4.16
C ASP A 537 -2.71 -15.68 4.07
N THR A 538 -3.34 -14.63 3.55
CA THR A 538 -4.80 -14.43 3.43
C THR A 538 -5.28 -14.59 1.98
N PHE A 539 -4.64 -15.46 1.20
CA PHE A 539 -4.93 -15.65 -0.22
C PHE A 539 -6.12 -16.56 -0.52
N GLU A 540 -6.69 -17.22 0.49
CA GLU A 540 -7.85 -18.11 0.35
C GLU A 540 -9.07 -17.48 1.01
N ALA A 541 -10.23 -17.52 0.34
CA ALA A 541 -11.47 -17.03 0.93
C ALA A 541 -12.05 -18.07 1.92
N GLY A 542 -12.49 -17.62 3.08
CA GLY A 542 -13.07 -18.47 4.11
C GLY A 542 -12.79 -18.03 5.54
N PHE A 543 -13.03 -18.95 6.49
CA PHE A 543 -12.76 -18.72 7.90
C PHE A 543 -11.33 -19.12 8.26
N TYR A 544 -10.63 -18.22 8.94
CA TYR A 544 -9.35 -18.46 9.55
C TYR A 544 -9.52 -18.52 11.07
N THR A 545 -8.80 -19.43 11.71
CA THR A 545 -8.76 -19.52 13.18
C THR A 545 -7.34 -19.27 13.66
N PHE A 546 -7.20 -18.56 14.78
CA PHE A 546 -5.91 -18.34 15.42
C PHE A 546 -5.96 -18.73 16.89
N LYS A 547 -4.87 -19.33 17.38
CA LYS A 547 -4.73 -19.80 18.75
C LYS A 547 -3.41 -19.33 19.35
N THR A 548 -3.49 -18.81 20.55
CA THR A 548 -2.37 -18.38 21.40
C THR A 548 -2.46 -19.10 22.75
N LYS A 549 -1.54 -18.83 23.69
CA LYS A 549 -1.64 -19.41 25.04
C LYS A 549 -2.82 -18.82 25.82
N SER A 550 -3.08 -17.53 25.63
CA SER A 550 -4.11 -16.79 26.39
C SER A 550 -5.50 -16.81 25.74
N ARG A 551 -5.56 -16.88 24.40
CA ARG A 551 -6.81 -16.72 23.64
C ARG A 551 -6.88 -17.53 22.35
N GLU A 552 -8.11 -17.75 21.90
CA GLU A 552 -8.45 -18.27 20.57
C GLU A 552 -9.44 -17.30 19.91
N GLY A 553 -9.32 -17.11 18.60
CA GLY A 553 -10.23 -16.26 17.85
C GLY A 553 -10.34 -16.69 16.39
N GLU A 554 -11.26 -16.06 15.68
CA GLU A 554 -11.53 -16.33 14.27
C GLU A 554 -11.66 -15.01 13.51
N PHE A 555 -11.37 -15.04 12.20
CA PHE A 555 -11.66 -13.94 11.28
C PHE A 555 -12.03 -14.49 9.91
N ALA A 556 -12.81 -13.73 9.14
CA ALA A 556 -13.20 -14.09 7.79
C ALA A 556 -12.36 -13.36 6.73
N VAL A 557 -12.13 -14.03 5.60
CA VAL A 557 -11.44 -13.50 4.43
C VAL A 557 -12.36 -13.66 3.22
N ASN A 558 -12.56 -12.60 2.45
CA ASN A 558 -13.45 -12.58 1.27
C ASN A 558 -12.85 -11.86 0.07
N LEU A 559 -13.34 -12.14 -1.13
CA LEU A 559 -12.96 -11.37 -2.32
C LEU A 559 -13.55 -9.95 -2.32
N LEU A 560 -14.88 -9.82 -2.21
CA LEU A 560 -15.67 -8.57 -2.18
C LEU A 560 -15.11 -7.46 -3.09
N SER A 561 -14.85 -7.81 -4.35
CA SER A 561 -14.28 -6.90 -5.33
C SER A 561 -15.11 -6.90 -6.60
N GLU A 562 -15.76 -5.78 -6.88
CA GLU A 562 -16.54 -5.62 -8.11
C GLU A 562 -15.66 -5.66 -9.36
N SER A 563 -14.45 -5.09 -9.30
CA SER A 563 -13.52 -5.08 -10.43
C SER A 563 -13.03 -6.47 -10.77
N GLU A 564 -12.72 -7.30 -9.77
CA GLU A 564 -12.30 -8.69 -9.96
C GLU A 564 -13.45 -9.62 -10.38
N SER A 565 -14.67 -9.37 -9.88
CA SER A 565 -15.88 -10.09 -10.30
C SER A 565 -16.32 -9.74 -11.73
N GLN A 566 -15.86 -8.63 -12.31
CA GLN A 566 -16.08 -8.32 -13.72
C GLN A 566 -15.09 -9.11 -14.58
N ILE A 567 -15.42 -10.37 -14.88
CA ILE A 567 -14.54 -11.29 -15.62
C ILE A 567 -14.54 -11.07 -17.15
N SER A 568 -15.26 -10.06 -17.64
CA SER A 568 -15.23 -9.68 -19.06
C SER A 568 -13.95 -8.91 -19.39
N PRO A 569 -13.24 -9.26 -20.47
CA PRO A 569 -11.99 -8.60 -20.82
C PRO A 569 -12.22 -7.13 -21.20
N ARG A 570 -11.40 -6.23 -20.63
CA ARG A 570 -11.40 -4.80 -20.95
C ARG A 570 -10.60 -4.51 -22.21
N VAL A 571 -9.52 -5.26 -22.40
CA VAL A 571 -8.67 -5.21 -23.60
C VAL A 571 -8.76 -6.53 -24.37
N ARG A 572 -8.73 -6.44 -25.69
CA ARG A 572 -8.59 -7.61 -26.56
C ARG A 572 -7.20 -7.61 -27.15
N ALA A 573 -6.55 -8.76 -27.15
CA ALA A 573 -5.31 -8.93 -27.91
C ALA A 573 -5.61 -8.69 -29.39
N GLU A 574 -5.07 -7.60 -29.96
CA GLU A 574 -5.07 -7.44 -31.41
C GLU A 574 -4.29 -8.61 -32.02
N GLN A 575 -4.90 -9.28 -33.00
CA GLN A 575 -4.15 -10.15 -33.89
C GLN A 575 -3.10 -9.26 -34.53
N ALA A 576 -1.83 -9.42 -34.12
CA ALA A 576 -0.70 -8.79 -34.77
C ALA A 576 -0.77 -9.17 -36.26
N THR A 577 -1.38 -8.29 -37.06
CA THR A 577 -1.21 -8.24 -38.49
C THR A 577 0.29 -8.16 -38.68
N GLY A 578 0.83 -9.12 -39.43
CA GLY A 578 2.28 -9.26 -39.61
C GLY A 578 2.89 -7.96 -40.12
N GLU A 579 3.38 -7.13 -39.21
CA GLU A 579 4.25 -6.04 -39.56
C GLU A 579 5.54 -6.67 -40.06
N LYS A 580 5.75 -6.53 -41.36
CA LYS A 580 6.99 -6.79 -42.06
C LYS A 580 8.11 -6.16 -41.25
N GLY A 581 8.93 -7.04 -40.65
CA GLY A 581 10.03 -6.65 -39.77
C GLY A 581 10.83 -5.49 -40.34
N GLU A 582 10.81 -4.38 -39.61
CA GLU A 582 11.79 -3.32 -39.78
C GLU A 582 13.18 -3.91 -39.64
N LYS A 583 14.02 -3.56 -40.62
CA LYS A 583 15.39 -4.04 -40.78
C LYS A 583 16.29 -3.45 -39.69
N GLY A 584 16.17 -3.97 -38.47
CA GLY A 584 17.21 -3.83 -37.45
C GLY A 584 18.48 -4.54 -37.90
N ALA A 585 19.63 -3.87 -37.76
CA ALA A 585 20.95 -4.31 -38.19
C ALA A 585 21.19 -5.81 -37.93
N LYS A 586 21.58 -6.52 -39.00
CA LYS A 586 21.84 -7.95 -39.01
C LYS A 586 23.10 -8.23 -38.17
N VAL A 587 22.91 -8.84 -36.99
CA VAL A 587 24.02 -9.39 -36.19
C VAL A 587 23.96 -10.91 -36.30
N GLU A 588 25.11 -11.49 -36.64
CA GLU A 588 25.31 -12.90 -36.95
C GLU A 588 25.37 -13.73 -35.66
N THR A 589 24.46 -14.69 -35.48
CA THR A 589 24.64 -15.77 -34.49
C THR A 589 24.59 -17.12 -35.19
N GLY A 590 25.54 -17.99 -34.84
CA GLY A 590 25.76 -19.26 -35.53
C GLY A 590 25.48 -20.47 -34.64
N LEU A 591 24.96 -21.54 -35.25
CA LEU A 591 24.90 -22.87 -34.65
C LEU A 591 26.32 -23.42 -34.57
N SER A 592 26.86 -23.53 -33.36
CA SER A 592 28.20 -24.08 -33.14
C SER A 592 28.21 -25.59 -33.43
N LEU A 593 29.08 -26.02 -34.34
CA LEU A 593 29.19 -27.40 -34.80
C LEU A 593 30.16 -28.25 -33.98
N TRP A 594 30.92 -27.67 -33.03
CA TRP A 594 31.93 -28.43 -32.28
C TRP A 594 31.37 -29.62 -31.49
N PRO A 595 30.13 -29.63 -30.93
CA PRO A 595 29.61 -30.81 -30.23
C PRO A 595 29.41 -32.00 -31.18
N PHE A 596 28.96 -31.73 -32.40
CA PHE A 596 28.81 -32.76 -33.43
C PHE A 596 30.16 -33.29 -33.90
N LEU A 597 31.16 -32.40 -34.05
CA LEU A 597 32.52 -32.79 -34.39
C LEU A 597 33.17 -33.63 -33.28
N LEU A 598 32.93 -33.32 -32.00
CA LEU A 598 33.36 -34.17 -30.88
C LEU A 598 32.65 -35.53 -30.87
N ALA A 599 31.35 -35.60 -31.19
CA ALA A 599 30.66 -36.88 -31.30
C ALA A 599 31.25 -37.76 -32.43
N VAL A 600 31.63 -37.14 -33.56
CA VAL A 600 32.34 -37.84 -34.64
C VAL A 600 33.72 -38.32 -34.18
N ILE A 601 34.49 -37.50 -33.44
CA ILE A 601 35.79 -37.89 -32.87
C ILE A 601 35.63 -39.05 -31.88
N PHE A 602 34.60 -39.02 -31.04
CA PHE A 602 34.30 -40.11 -30.11
C PHE A 602 34.08 -41.43 -30.85
N PHE A 603 33.29 -41.41 -31.93
CA PHE A 603 33.04 -42.60 -32.74
C PHE A 603 34.29 -43.09 -33.48
N LEU A 604 35.11 -42.18 -34.01
CA LEU A 604 36.37 -42.53 -34.66
C LEU A 604 37.38 -43.14 -33.68
N LEU A 605 37.46 -42.62 -32.43
CA LEU A 605 38.29 -43.20 -31.38
C LEU A 605 37.80 -44.58 -30.92
N LEU A 606 36.47 -44.82 -30.89
CA LEU A 606 35.90 -46.15 -30.63
C LEU A 606 36.28 -47.15 -31.74
N LEU A 607 36.21 -46.72 -33.00
CA LEU A 607 36.67 -47.52 -34.16
C LEU A 607 38.17 -47.81 -34.08
N GLU A 608 38.99 -46.81 -33.73
CA GLU A 608 40.44 -46.98 -33.54
C GLU A 608 40.72 -47.99 -32.44
N GLY A 609 40.05 -47.85 -31.29
CA GLY A 609 40.14 -48.76 -30.16
C GLY A 609 39.75 -50.19 -30.54
N PHE A 610 38.68 -50.36 -31.32
CA PHE A 610 38.20 -51.66 -31.78
C PHE A 610 39.21 -52.34 -32.72
N PHE A 611 39.75 -51.63 -33.71
CA PHE A 611 40.76 -52.19 -34.62
C PHE A 611 42.07 -52.48 -33.90
N ALA A 612 42.46 -51.65 -32.95
CA ALA A 612 43.67 -51.85 -32.15
C ALA A 612 43.56 -53.04 -31.18
N LEU A 613 42.38 -53.29 -30.59
CA LEU A 613 42.16 -54.47 -29.74
C LEU A 613 42.35 -55.78 -30.51
N ARG A 614 42.11 -55.76 -31.82
CA ARG A 614 42.17 -56.94 -32.70
C ARG A 614 43.58 -57.30 -33.14
N SER A 615 44.57 -56.41 -32.98
CA SER A 615 45.92 -56.53 -33.59
C SER A 615 47.09 -56.80 -32.62
N MET A 616 46.86 -57.53 -31.51
CA MET A 616 47.83 -58.09 -30.51
C MET A 616 48.05 -57.33 -29.18
N GLY A 617 48.03 -58.14 -28.09
CA GLY A 617 48.88 -58.09 -26.89
C GLY A 617 48.85 -56.85 -25.98
N PHE A 618 48.08 -56.92 -24.88
CA PHE A 618 48.17 -56.05 -23.68
C PHE A 618 49.65 -55.87 -23.21
N SER A 619 50.15 -54.73 -22.71
CA SER A 619 49.61 -53.73 -21.77
C SER A 619 50.39 -52.40 -21.93
N TYR A 620 49.83 -51.26 -21.50
CA TYR A 620 50.32 -49.85 -21.58
C TYR A 620 49.75 -48.94 -22.70
N PRO A 621 49.66 -49.31 -23.98
CA PRO A 621 49.12 -48.41 -25.02
C PRO A 621 47.61 -48.16 -24.88
N LEU A 622 46.89 -49.05 -24.20
CA LEU A 622 45.44 -49.01 -24.03
C LEU A 622 45.00 -47.92 -23.02
N LEU A 623 45.79 -47.74 -21.95
CA LEU A 623 45.56 -46.72 -20.92
C LEU A 623 45.69 -45.30 -21.47
N PHE A 624 46.74 -45.06 -22.27
CA PHE A 624 46.93 -43.78 -22.96
C PHE A 624 45.88 -43.49 -24.05
N ARG A 625 45.13 -44.51 -24.51
CA ARG A 625 44.05 -44.38 -25.51
C ARG A 625 42.67 -44.23 -24.88
N LEU A 626 42.46 -44.75 -23.67
CA LEU A 626 41.22 -44.56 -22.91
C LEU A 626 41.13 -43.17 -22.28
N LEU A 627 42.26 -42.55 -21.96
CA LEU A 627 42.33 -41.22 -21.32
C LEU A 627 41.74 -40.09 -22.20
N PRO A 628 42.07 -40.00 -23.51
CA PRO A 628 41.38 -39.09 -24.43
C PRO A 628 39.88 -39.37 -24.55
N LEU A 629 39.48 -40.65 -24.59
CA LEU A 629 38.07 -41.04 -24.69
C LEU A 629 37.27 -40.59 -23.45
N ALA A 630 37.86 -40.75 -22.26
CA ALA A 630 37.28 -40.30 -21.00
C ALA A 630 37.21 -38.77 -20.91
N ALA A 631 38.25 -38.06 -21.34
CA ALA A 631 38.27 -36.60 -21.38
C ALA A 631 37.23 -36.04 -22.38
N LEU A 632 37.06 -36.68 -23.54
CA LEU A 632 36.05 -36.31 -24.54
C LEU A 632 34.63 -36.58 -24.02
N GLY A 633 34.44 -37.71 -23.32
CA GLY A 633 33.20 -38.02 -22.62
C GLY A 633 32.86 -36.93 -21.59
N LEU A 634 33.80 -36.58 -20.73
CA LEU A 634 33.66 -35.45 -19.79
C LEU A 634 33.35 -34.14 -20.51
N ALA A 635 34.01 -33.82 -21.62
CA ALA A 635 33.73 -32.62 -22.40
C ALA A 635 32.31 -32.60 -22.99
N LEU A 636 31.80 -33.74 -23.48
CA LEU A 636 30.42 -33.88 -23.98
C LEU A 636 29.38 -33.72 -22.87
N PHE A 637 29.69 -34.12 -21.64
CA PHE A 637 28.82 -33.91 -20.48
C PHE A 637 28.81 -32.45 -19.98
N ASN A 638 29.73 -31.60 -20.45
CA ASN A 638 29.86 -30.19 -20.07
C ASN A 638 29.71 -29.96 -18.54
N PRO A 639 30.57 -30.58 -17.70
CA PRO A 639 30.47 -30.47 -16.26
C PRO A 639 30.65 -29.02 -15.83
N ARG A 640 29.56 -28.41 -15.36
CA ARG A 640 29.58 -27.05 -14.79
C ARG A 640 29.98 -27.14 -13.32
N ILE A 641 31.11 -26.52 -12.98
CA ILE A 641 31.55 -26.38 -11.59
C ILE A 641 30.87 -25.12 -11.04
N PHE A 642 29.87 -25.32 -10.18
CA PHE A 642 29.24 -24.22 -9.44
C PHE A 642 30.11 -23.89 -8.22
N LYS A 643 30.64 -22.67 -8.15
CA LYS A 643 31.27 -22.17 -6.92
C LYS A 643 30.20 -21.51 -6.04
N PRO A 644 30.10 -21.83 -4.75
CA PRO A 644 29.34 -21.02 -3.82
C PRO A 644 29.98 -19.62 -3.79
N THR A 645 29.19 -18.59 -4.03
CA THR A 645 29.68 -17.22 -4.09
C THR A 645 29.25 -16.51 -2.81
N GLU A 646 30.20 -15.95 -2.05
CA GLU A 646 29.95 -15.09 -0.88
C GLU A 646 29.71 -13.62 -1.28
N ALA A 647 29.26 -13.41 -2.52
CA ALA A 647 29.03 -12.11 -3.11
C ALA A 647 27.88 -11.38 -2.41
N LEU A 648 28.14 -10.17 -1.93
CA LEU A 648 27.19 -9.37 -1.15
C LEU A 648 26.83 -8.07 -1.87
N ASP A 649 25.55 -7.73 -1.88
CA ASP A 649 25.04 -6.41 -2.28
C ASP A 649 24.40 -5.72 -1.07
N VAL A 650 24.91 -4.55 -0.71
CA VAL A 650 24.39 -3.71 0.37
C VAL A 650 23.73 -2.47 -0.24
N ILE A 651 22.44 -2.27 0.00
CA ILE A 651 21.68 -1.15 -0.55
C ILE A 651 21.29 -0.23 0.60
N LEU A 652 21.69 1.04 0.51
CA LEU A 652 21.27 2.09 1.43
C LEU A 652 20.11 2.88 0.81
N GLY A 653 18.97 2.87 1.50
CA GLY A 653 17.82 3.72 1.19
C GLY A 653 17.71 4.82 2.21
N VAL A 654 17.72 6.08 1.77
CA VAL A 654 17.67 7.26 2.65
C VAL A 654 16.38 8.03 2.39
N ASP A 655 15.59 8.19 3.44
CA ASP A 655 14.40 9.03 3.41
C ASP A 655 14.81 10.49 3.29
N PHE A 656 14.34 11.15 2.23
CA PHE A 656 14.60 12.55 1.93
C PHE A 656 13.30 13.38 1.91
N SER A 657 12.29 12.92 2.66
CA SER A 657 11.06 13.67 2.93
C SER A 657 11.32 14.96 3.71
N ARG A 658 10.28 15.79 3.85
CA ARG A 658 10.34 17.03 4.63
C ARG A 658 10.68 16.80 6.12
N SER A 659 10.31 15.67 6.70
CA SER A 659 10.55 15.37 8.13
C SER A 659 11.96 14.86 8.43
N VAL A 660 12.61 14.19 7.48
CA VAL A 660 13.97 13.64 7.64
C VAL A 660 15.05 14.58 7.07
N GLY A 661 14.82 15.08 5.86
CA GLY A 661 15.65 16.07 5.19
C GLY A 661 17.16 15.82 5.26
N GLN A 662 17.89 16.80 5.81
CA GLN A 662 19.35 16.83 5.79
C GLN A 662 19.99 15.85 6.78
N GLU A 663 19.34 15.53 7.90
CA GLU A 663 19.89 14.62 8.92
C GLU A 663 20.04 13.19 8.39
N GLY A 664 19.06 12.72 7.60
CA GLY A 664 19.15 11.42 6.92
C GLY A 664 20.34 11.35 5.96
N LYS A 665 20.59 12.43 5.22
CA LYS A 665 21.72 12.56 4.29
C LYS A 665 23.07 12.54 5.02
N GLU A 666 23.19 13.28 6.13
CA GLU A 666 24.42 13.31 6.95
C GLU A 666 24.76 11.92 7.51
N LYS A 667 23.77 11.22 8.10
CA LYS A 667 23.97 9.84 8.57
C LYS A 667 24.33 8.86 7.46
N ALA A 668 23.74 9.02 6.28
CA ALA A 668 24.07 8.18 5.13
C ALA A 668 25.53 8.38 4.68
N LEU A 669 25.99 9.63 4.67
CA LEU A 669 27.39 9.97 4.37
C LEU A 669 28.34 9.35 5.38
N ASP A 670 28.05 9.44 6.67
CA ASP A 670 28.87 8.84 7.74
C ASP A 670 28.99 7.32 7.55
N ILE A 671 27.86 6.64 7.29
CA ILE A 671 27.85 5.19 7.06
C ILE A 671 28.65 4.82 5.80
N LEU A 672 28.52 5.58 4.71
CA LEU A 672 29.23 5.31 3.47
C LEU A 672 30.73 5.56 3.58
N GLN A 673 31.14 6.56 4.37
CA GLN A 673 32.56 6.81 4.66
C GLN A 673 33.18 5.62 5.40
N GLU A 674 32.51 5.12 6.43
CA GLU A 674 32.95 3.92 7.16
C GLU A 674 32.91 2.67 6.26
N ALA A 675 31.86 2.50 5.46
CA ALA A 675 31.70 1.36 4.56
C ALA A 675 32.79 1.30 3.48
N ARG A 676 33.30 2.45 3.01
CA ARG A 676 34.38 2.52 2.00
C ARG A 676 35.64 1.76 2.44
N HIS A 677 35.90 1.69 3.75
CA HIS A 677 37.06 1.00 4.31
C HIS A 677 36.81 -0.49 4.57
N MET A 678 35.56 -0.94 4.50
CA MET A 678 35.14 -2.32 4.82
C MET A 678 34.63 -3.12 3.60
N ILE A 679 34.31 -2.47 2.47
CA ILE A 679 33.84 -3.15 1.25
C ILE A 679 34.97 -4.01 0.65
N GLY A 680 34.76 -5.34 0.67
CA GLY A 680 35.64 -6.31 0.02
C GLY A 680 35.49 -6.33 -1.51
N PRO A 681 36.40 -7.02 -2.24
CA PRO A 681 36.40 -7.05 -3.71
C PRO A 681 35.14 -7.69 -4.31
N ASP A 682 34.48 -8.58 -3.59
CA ASP A 682 33.25 -9.26 -4.01
C ASP A 682 31.97 -8.60 -3.46
N SER A 683 32.09 -7.47 -2.78
CA SER A 683 30.96 -6.68 -2.25
C SER A 683 30.65 -5.47 -3.14
N ARG A 684 29.37 -5.10 -3.22
CA ARG A 684 28.90 -3.89 -3.89
C ARG A 684 28.00 -3.11 -2.95
N ALA A 685 28.05 -1.79 -3.05
CA ALA A 685 27.09 -0.94 -2.36
C ALA A 685 26.36 -0.01 -3.34
N GLY A 686 25.07 0.19 -3.08
CA GLY A 686 24.20 1.12 -3.80
C GLY A 686 23.56 2.12 -2.86
N LEU A 687 23.27 3.32 -3.35
CA LEU A 687 22.62 4.39 -2.59
C LEU A 687 21.45 4.94 -3.41
N PHE A 688 20.30 5.07 -2.76
CA PHE A 688 19.16 5.79 -3.30
C PHE A 688 18.52 6.67 -2.22
N PHE A 689 17.95 7.78 -2.66
CA PHE A 689 17.12 8.65 -1.83
C PHE A 689 15.66 8.43 -2.20
N PHE A 690 14.74 8.50 -1.24
CA PHE A 690 13.32 8.32 -1.51
C PHE A 690 12.46 9.34 -0.78
N GLY A 691 11.35 9.67 -1.42
CA GLY A 691 10.27 10.50 -0.90
C GLY A 691 9.00 9.94 -1.53
N ARG A 692 8.36 10.70 -2.42
CA ARG A 692 7.23 10.17 -3.24
C ARG A 692 7.65 8.98 -4.12
N GLN A 693 8.89 8.97 -4.58
CA GLN A 693 9.46 7.91 -5.43
C GLN A 693 10.96 7.74 -5.13
N PRO A 694 11.54 6.54 -5.33
CA PRO A 694 12.97 6.33 -5.15
C PRO A 694 13.78 6.87 -6.34
N VAL A 695 14.88 7.55 -6.03
CA VAL A 695 15.85 8.07 -7.01
C VAL A 695 17.22 7.52 -6.64
N TRP A 696 17.82 6.77 -7.57
CA TRP A 696 19.15 6.18 -7.38
C TRP A 696 20.25 7.22 -7.61
N GLU A 697 21.10 7.40 -6.62
CA GLU A 697 22.34 8.18 -6.78
C GLU A 697 23.38 7.32 -7.51
N PHE A 698 23.55 6.07 -7.06
CA PHE A 698 24.32 5.06 -7.77
C PHE A 698 23.81 3.65 -7.49
N PHE A 699 23.75 2.85 -8.56
CA PHE A 699 23.45 1.43 -8.48
C PHE A 699 24.58 0.64 -7.78
N PRO A 700 24.31 -0.60 -7.29
CA PRO A 700 25.31 -1.41 -6.61
C PRO A 700 26.63 -1.55 -7.37
N GLN A 701 27.68 -0.94 -6.85
CA GLN A 701 29.03 -0.90 -7.42
C GLN A 701 30.11 -1.16 -6.36
N SER A 702 31.28 -1.68 -6.78
CA SER A 702 32.39 -1.99 -5.86
C SER A 702 33.30 -0.80 -5.56
N ARG A 703 33.23 0.29 -6.35
CA ARG A 703 33.98 1.53 -6.10
C ARG A 703 33.00 2.65 -5.82
N LEU A 704 33.03 3.16 -4.59
CA LEU A 704 32.17 4.25 -4.15
C LEU A 704 32.83 5.59 -4.45
N ASN A 705 32.10 6.47 -5.15
CA ASN A 705 32.48 7.87 -5.34
C ASN A 705 31.65 8.73 -4.38
N LEU A 706 32.28 9.26 -3.33
CA LEU A 706 31.63 10.07 -2.30
C LEU A 706 31.78 11.56 -2.68
N ALA A 707 31.04 12.00 -3.69
CA ALA A 707 30.88 13.43 -4.00
C ALA A 707 29.75 14.04 -3.15
N GLU A 708 29.64 15.37 -3.11
CA GLU A 708 28.48 16.04 -2.49
C GLU A 708 27.19 15.66 -3.24
N PHE A 709 26.40 14.77 -2.64
CA PHE A 709 25.12 14.33 -3.20
C PHE A 709 24.14 15.50 -3.24
N SER A 710 23.39 15.66 -4.33
CA SER A 710 22.29 16.65 -4.44
C SER A 710 21.05 15.96 -5.03
N PRO A 711 20.35 15.15 -4.23
CA PRO A 711 19.22 14.37 -4.73
C PRO A 711 18.03 15.29 -5.07
N GLU A 712 17.55 15.22 -6.31
CA GLU A 712 16.30 15.83 -6.75
C GLU A 712 15.13 14.87 -6.48
N VAL A 713 14.68 14.80 -5.24
CA VAL A 713 13.55 13.95 -4.81
C VAL A 713 12.36 14.81 -4.42
N ALA A 714 11.15 14.40 -4.82
CA ALA A 714 9.91 15.02 -4.34
C ALA A 714 9.70 14.69 -2.86
N ARG A 715 9.76 15.72 -1.99
CA ARG A 715 9.90 15.60 -0.53
C ARG A 715 8.57 15.64 0.22
N GLU A 716 7.46 15.85 -0.48
CA GLU A 716 6.11 16.01 0.07
C GLU A 716 5.57 14.74 0.74
N GLU A 717 5.96 13.59 0.23
CA GLU A 717 5.43 12.27 0.60
C GLU A 717 6.60 11.31 0.86
N THR A 718 6.31 10.21 1.54
CA THR A 718 7.24 9.14 1.90
C THR A 718 6.60 7.81 1.49
N ASP A 719 7.16 7.18 0.46
CA ASP A 719 6.74 5.88 -0.10
C ASP A 719 7.84 4.83 0.14
N ILE A 720 7.71 4.13 1.28
CA ILE A 720 8.67 3.10 1.71
C ILE A 720 8.46 1.81 0.90
N GLN A 721 7.22 1.51 0.54
CA GLN A 721 6.86 0.36 -0.30
C GLN A 721 7.69 0.34 -1.60
N THR A 722 7.59 1.38 -2.41
CA THR A 722 8.25 1.47 -3.71
C THR A 722 9.77 1.53 -3.57
N ALA A 723 10.27 2.17 -2.50
CA ALA A 723 11.68 2.21 -2.14
C ALA A 723 12.27 0.79 -1.92
N LEU A 724 11.59 -0.04 -1.13
CA LEU A 724 12.02 -1.41 -0.87
C LEU A 724 11.91 -2.30 -2.11
N GLU A 725 10.87 -2.14 -2.92
CA GLU A 725 10.72 -2.87 -4.20
C GLU A 725 11.87 -2.53 -5.17
N SER A 726 12.22 -1.26 -5.29
CA SER A 726 13.35 -0.80 -6.13
C SER A 726 14.69 -1.36 -5.64
N ALA A 727 14.91 -1.38 -4.33
CA ALA A 727 16.11 -1.97 -3.73
C ALA A 727 16.23 -3.46 -4.07
N VAL A 728 15.15 -4.24 -3.92
CA VAL A 728 15.16 -5.68 -4.23
C VAL A 728 15.47 -5.93 -5.70
N ALA A 729 14.95 -5.11 -6.61
CA ALA A 729 15.19 -5.25 -8.05
C ALA A 729 16.66 -5.08 -8.47
N GLN A 730 17.48 -4.38 -7.66
CA GLN A 730 18.90 -4.12 -7.98
C GLN A 730 19.87 -5.16 -7.41
N ILE A 731 19.40 -6.13 -6.61
CA ILE A 731 20.24 -7.20 -6.07
C ILE A 731 20.60 -8.18 -7.20
N GLY A 732 21.90 -8.44 -7.38
CA GLY A 732 22.40 -9.29 -8.47
C GLY A 732 22.09 -10.78 -8.27
N GLU A 733 21.93 -11.50 -9.38
CA GLU A 733 21.60 -12.93 -9.39
C GLU A 733 22.63 -13.76 -8.59
N GLY A 734 22.14 -14.58 -7.64
CA GLY A 734 22.98 -15.45 -6.81
C GLY A 734 23.82 -14.73 -5.75
N ARG A 735 23.61 -13.42 -5.54
CA ARG A 735 24.27 -12.61 -4.52
C ARG A 735 23.36 -12.47 -3.30
N GLN A 736 23.95 -12.34 -2.12
CA GLN A 736 23.19 -12.04 -0.90
C GLN A 736 22.85 -10.54 -0.87
N GLY A 737 21.57 -10.20 -0.75
CA GLY A 737 21.09 -8.83 -0.65
C GLY A 737 20.90 -8.40 0.81
N LYS A 738 21.31 -7.17 1.13
CA LYS A 738 21.15 -6.54 2.44
C LYS A 738 20.66 -5.12 2.26
N ILE A 739 19.55 -4.73 2.89
CA ILE A 739 19.01 -3.37 2.77
C ILE A 739 19.14 -2.65 4.11
N LEU A 740 19.72 -1.45 4.11
CA LEU A 740 19.73 -0.54 5.25
C LEU A 740 18.87 0.68 4.91
N LEU A 741 17.79 0.87 5.65
CA LEU A 741 16.84 1.97 5.47
C LEU A 741 17.06 3.03 6.57
N ILE A 742 17.21 4.29 6.19
CA ILE A 742 17.37 5.43 7.10
C ILE A 742 16.11 6.28 6.97
N THR A 743 15.23 6.28 7.97
CA THR A 743 13.91 6.93 7.93
C THR A 743 13.40 7.22 9.34
N ASP A 744 12.45 8.14 9.49
CA ASP A 744 11.66 8.35 10.72
C ASP A 744 10.55 7.28 10.89
N GLY A 745 10.29 6.49 9.83
CA GLY A 745 9.34 5.38 9.81
C GLY A 745 7.89 5.76 9.54
N ASN A 746 7.61 7.03 9.21
CA ASN A 746 6.25 7.54 9.05
C ASN A 746 5.85 7.58 7.57
N GLU A 747 5.45 6.43 7.02
CA GLU A 747 4.95 6.31 5.65
C GLU A 747 3.58 7.00 5.50
N ASN A 748 3.46 7.92 4.54
CA ASN A 748 2.21 8.61 4.24
C ASN A 748 1.66 8.29 2.84
N ARG A 749 2.40 7.48 2.07
CA ARG A 749 2.03 6.98 0.76
C ARG A 749 2.51 5.54 0.60
N GLY A 750 1.65 4.65 0.08
CA GLY A 750 1.97 3.23 -0.04
C GLY A 750 1.74 2.47 1.26
N GLU A 751 2.12 1.20 1.26
CA GLU A 751 1.98 0.33 2.43
C GLU A 751 3.15 -0.66 2.49
N ALA A 752 4.22 -0.30 3.22
CA ALA A 752 5.47 -1.06 3.34
C ALA A 752 5.24 -2.51 3.79
N SER A 753 4.16 -2.76 4.54
CA SER A 753 3.74 -4.11 4.97
C SER A 753 3.54 -5.07 3.77
N ARG A 754 3.16 -4.54 2.60
CA ARG A 754 2.93 -5.31 1.36
C ARG A 754 4.20 -5.88 0.73
N VAL A 755 5.36 -5.29 1.01
CA VAL A 755 6.65 -5.75 0.45
C VAL A 755 7.27 -6.86 1.30
N ILE A 756 6.82 -7.05 2.54
CA ILE A 756 7.38 -8.05 3.46
C ILE A 756 7.37 -9.47 2.88
N PRO A 757 6.30 -9.96 2.22
CA PRO A 757 6.32 -11.27 1.59
C PRO A 757 7.37 -11.38 0.47
N LEU A 758 7.57 -10.33 -0.33
CA LEU A 758 8.61 -10.27 -1.36
C LEU A 758 10.00 -10.37 -0.74
N LEU A 759 10.29 -9.56 0.29
CA LEU A 759 11.57 -9.56 1.00
C LEU A 759 11.89 -10.92 1.63
N ARG A 760 10.89 -11.56 2.27
CA ARG A 760 11.03 -12.91 2.83
C ARG A 760 11.30 -13.94 1.75
N SER A 761 10.60 -13.88 0.61
CA SER A 761 10.79 -14.82 -0.50
C SER A 761 12.19 -14.76 -1.11
N GLN A 762 12.82 -13.59 -1.08
CA GLN A 762 14.19 -13.37 -1.58
C GLN A 762 15.26 -13.55 -0.49
N GLY A 763 14.87 -13.75 0.78
CA GLY A 763 15.80 -13.86 1.90
C GLY A 763 16.60 -12.58 2.16
N VAL A 764 16.03 -11.41 1.87
CA VAL A 764 16.70 -10.11 1.99
C VAL A 764 16.36 -9.49 3.35
N PRO A 765 17.29 -9.45 4.32
CA PRO A 765 17.10 -8.70 5.56
C PRO A 765 17.09 -7.19 5.31
N VAL A 766 16.17 -6.51 6.00
CA VAL A 766 16.08 -5.05 6.05
C VAL A 766 16.43 -4.59 7.47
N TRP A 767 17.43 -3.74 7.60
CA TRP A 767 17.75 -3.03 8.84
C TRP A 767 17.23 -1.60 8.74
N VAL A 768 16.69 -1.09 9.83
CA VAL A 768 16.19 0.29 9.89
C VAL A 768 17.04 1.07 10.89
N LEU A 769 17.59 2.19 10.44
CA LEU A 769 18.25 3.18 11.28
C LEU A 769 17.28 4.35 11.49
N PRO A 770 16.65 4.47 12.67
CA PRO A 770 15.69 5.53 12.91
C PRO A 770 16.38 6.91 12.94
N VAL A 771 15.82 7.87 12.19
CA VAL A 771 16.18 9.28 12.33
C VAL A 771 15.28 9.88 13.40
N SER A 772 15.82 10.10 14.59
CA SER A 772 15.11 10.79 15.68
C SER A 772 15.49 12.27 15.62
N LEU A 773 14.51 13.17 15.63
CA LEU A 773 14.75 14.61 15.85
C LEU A 773 15.73 14.77 17.02
N SER A 774 16.89 15.34 16.72
CA SER A 774 18.02 15.40 17.63
C SER A 774 17.60 16.00 18.98
N ARG A 775 17.58 15.16 20.04
CA ARG A 775 17.34 15.61 21.43
C ARG A 775 18.32 16.74 21.77
N GLY A 776 17.82 17.97 21.86
CA GLY A 776 18.59 19.13 22.33
C GLY A 776 18.56 20.38 21.44
N ARG A 777 17.89 20.36 20.28
CA ARG A 777 17.60 21.59 19.51
C ARG A 777 16.14 22.01 19.70
N ASN A 778 15.89 23.31 19.74
CA ASN A 778 14.53 23.84 19.86
C ASN A 778 13.84 23.73 18.49
N GLU A 779 12.60 23.26 18.50
CA GLU A 779 11.78 23.17 17.30
C GLU A 779 10.59 24.09 17.47
N ILE A 780 10.33 24.93 16.48
CA ILE A 780 9.29 25.94 16.51
C ILE A 780 8.45 25.77 15.26
N TYR A 781 7.14 25.62 15.41
CA TYR A 781 6.28 25.40 14.25
C TYR A 781 4.90 25.99 14.46
N LEU A 782 4.21 26.23 13.35
CA LEU A 782 2.81 26.64 13.39
C LEU A 782 1.91 25.41 13.46
N SER A 783 1.19 25.25 14.57
CA SER A 783 0.28 24.12 14.77
C SER A 783 -1.13 24.38 14.26
N ASP A 784 -1.60 25.63 14.33
CA ASP A 784 -2.96 25.98 13.93
C ASP A 784 -3.08 27.43 13.45
N LEU A 785 -4.06 27.66 12.57
CA LEU A 785 -4.47 28.98 12.08
C LEU A 785 -6.00 29.03 12.05
N LEU A 786 -6.57 29.73 13.03
CA LEU A 786 -8.02 29.94 13.15
C LEU A 786 -8.43 31.22 12.43
N LEU A 787 -9.27 31.04 11.42
CA LEU A 787 -9.92 32.11 10.65
C LEU A 787 -11.37 31.72 10.35
N PRO A 788 -12.30 32.69 10.27
CA PRO A 788 -13.65 32.42 9.78
C PRO A 788 -13.62 32.04 8.30
N HIS A 789 -14.39 31.03 7.89
CA HIS A 789 -14.50 30.66 6.47
C HIS A 789 -15.21 31.73 5.63
N GLN A 790 -16.13 32.47 6.26
CA GLN A 790 -16.91 33.52 5.60
C GLN A 790 -17.15 34.67 6.58
N VAL A 791 -17.05 35.90 6.08
CA VAL A 791 -17.34 37.14 6.83
C VAL A 791 -18.17 38.08 5.97
N ASP A 792 -18.99 38.91 6.60
CA ASP A 792 -19.71 39.96 5.89
C ASP A 792 -18.78 41.16 5.60
N SER A 793 -19.09 41.90 4.53
CA SER A 793 -18.35 43.12 4.20
C SER A 793 -18.36 44.11 5.37
N ALA A 794 -17.18 44.63 5.71
CA ALA A 794 -16.91 45.52 6.83
C ALA A 794 -17.05 44.91 8.25
N GLU A 795 -17.28 43.60 8.36
CA GLU A 795 -17.27 42.87 9.63
C GLU A 795 -15.83 42.71 10.16
N GLY A 796 -15.63 42.97 11.46
CA GLY A 796 -14.35 42.77 12.10
C GLY A 796 -14.18 41.35 12.61
N PHE A 797 -13.08 40.67 12.27
CA PHE A 797 -12.77 39.32 12.73
C PHE A 797 -11.33 39.21 13.23
N GLU A 798 -11.03 38.12 13.94
CA GLU A 798 -9.68 37.83 14.45
C GLU A 798 -9.08 36.63 13.72
N VAL A 799 -7.86 36.80 13.21
CA VAL A 799 -6.99 35.71 12.76
C VAL A 799 -6.13 35.28 13.94
N LYS A 800 -6.25 34.03 14.39
CA LYS A 800 -5.46 33.51 15.53
C LYS A 800 -4.53 32.41 15.07
N GLY A 801 -3.26 32.49 15.44
CA GLY A 801 -2.27 31.46 15.17
C GLY A 801 -1.78 30.80 16.45
N ALA A 802 -1.57 29.49 16.41
CA ALA A 802 -0.89 28.74 17.46
C ALA A 802 0.54 28.41 17.01
N ILE A 803 1.51 28.81 17.82
CA ILE A 803 2.94 28.59 17.61
C ILE A 803 3.43 27.65 18.70
N GLU A 804 3.83 26.44 18.35
CA GLU A 804 4.44 25.50 19.29
C GLU A 804 5.93 25.77 19.38
N SER A 805 6.48 25.67 20.59
CA SER A 805 7.91 25.79 20.83
C SER A 805 8.35 24.78 21.88
N LEU A 806 9.40 24.00 21.61
CA LEU A 806 9.90 23.01 22.58
C LEU A 806 10.66 23.63 23.76
N HIS A 807 11.24 24.82 23.57
CA HIS A 807 12.00 25.58 24.56
C HIS A 807 11.74 27.08 24.41
N GLU A 808 12.06 27.87 25.44
CA GLU A 808 11.95 29.33 25.34
C GLU A 808 12.88 29.89 24.25
N ALA A 809 12.33 30.64 23.29
CA ALA A 809 13.10 31.22 22.17
C ALA A 809 12.49 32.53 21.68
N ARG A 810 13.31 33.35 20.98
CA ARG A 810 12.84 34.59 20.35
C ARG A 810 12.40 34.32 18.92
N ALA A 811 11.16 34.68 18.59
CA ALA A 811 10.62 34.54 17.25
C ALA A 811 10.01 35.84 16.73
N ARG A 812 9.93 35.94 15.41
CA ARG A 812 9.27 37.02 14.67
C ARG A 812 8.11 36.44 13.90
N VAL A 813 6.92 37.00 14.11
CA VAL A 813 5.69 36.50 13.50
C VAL A 813 5.16 37.52 12.52
N ARG A 814 4.82 37.09 11.32
CA ARG A 814 4.36 37.93 10.21
C ARG A 814 3.02 37.41 9.71
N LEU A 815 2.02 38.30 9.67
CA LEU A 815 0.74 38.02 9.02
C LEU A 815 0.72 38.71 7.66
N LEU A 816 0.52 37.93 6.61
CA LEU A 816 0.35 38.40 5.24
C LEU A 816 -1.12 38.25 4.83
N HIS A 817 -1.61 39.20 4.04
CA HIS A 817 -2.91 39.21 3.39
C HIS A 817 -2.69 39.40 1.89
N ASP A 818 -3.15 38.45 1.08
CA ASP A 818 -2.98 38.42 -0.38
C ASP A 818 -1.51 38.66 -0.81
N GLY A 819 -0.57 38.03 -0.08
CA GLY A 819 0.87 38.14 -0.31
C GLY A 819 1.53 39.42 0.23
N THR A 820 0.77 40.34 0.81
CA THR A 820 1.29 41.60 1.40
C THR A 820 1.39 41.51 2.92
N VAL A 821 2.51 41.93 3.50
CA VAL A 821 2.70 41.91 4.96
C VAL A 821 1.80 42.95 5.60
N GLN A 822 0.81 42.51 6.37
CA GLN A 822 -0.09 43.40 7.09
C GLN A 822 0.47 43.78 8.45
N LYS A 823 1.06 42.80 9.15
CA LYS A 823 1.54 43.01 10.51
C LYS A 823 2.73 42.11 10.81
N GLU A 824 3.66 42.62 11.61
CA GLU A 824 4.87 41.94 12.05
C GLU A 824 5.10 42.23 13.53
N GLU A 825 5.27 41.18 14.35
CA GLU A 825 5.50 41.28 15.78
C GLU A 825 6.66 40.39 16.20
N ALA A 826 7.58 40.93 17.02
CA ALA A 826 8.63 40.15 17.66
C ALA A 826 8.17 39.73 19.05
N LEU A 827 8.27 38.45 19.38
CA LEU A 827 7.80 37.89 20.64
C LEU A 827 8.73 36.80 21.17
N THR A 828 8.76 36.65 22.49
CA THR A 828 9.45 35.55 23.16
C THR A 828 8.46 34.41 23.36
N LEU A 829 8.68 33.31 22.65
CA LEU A 829 7.91 32.08 22.79
C LEU A 829 8.30 31.38 24.08
N ARG A 830 7.31 30.89 24.82
CA ARG A 830 7.49 30.00 25.97
C ARG A 830 7.42 28.55 25.48
N GLU A 831 7.99 27.63 26.25
CA GLU A 831 7.80 26.20 26.02
C GLU A 831 6.30 25.84 26.00
N GLY A 832 5.88 25.11 24.95
CA GLY A 832 4.49 24.77 24.62
C GLY A 832 3.83 25.74 23.63
N THR A 833 2.49 25.75 23.63
CA THR A 833 1.69 26.54 22.68
C THR A 833 1.65 28.04 23.02
N ASN A 834 1.99 28.88 22.06
CA ASN A 834 1.94 30.34 22.14
C ASN A 834 0.91 30.88 21.14
N TRP A 835 -0.07 31.63 21.63
CA TRP A 835 -1.14 32.18 20.79
C TRP A 835 -0.84 33.61 20.37
N VAL A 836 -1.01 33.88 19.08
CA VAL A 836 -0.98 35.22 18.49
C VAL A 836 -2.34 35.54 17.89
N SER A 837 -2.79 36.80 17.99
CA SER A 837 -4.06 37.22 17.40
C SER A 837 -3.95 38.57 16.69
N PHE A 838 -4.57 38.63 15.51
CA PHE A 838 -4.57 39.81 14.65
C PHE A 838 -6.00 40.16 14.27
N LYS A 839 -6.45 41.38 14.59
CA LYS A 839 -7.76 41.87 14.17
C LYS A 839 -7.71 42.35 12.73
N GLN A 840 -8.67 41.94 11.93
CA GLN A 840 -8.81 42.25 10.51
C GLN A 840 -10.22 42.72 10.18
N ASN A 841 -10.35 43.51 9.12
CA ASN A 841 -11.62 43.98 8.57
C ASN A 841 -11.46 44.09 7.05
N LEU A 842 -12.32 43.38 6.30
CA LEU A 842 -12.28 43.33 4.85
C LEU A 842 -13.55 43.97 4.26
N ARG A 843 -13.39 44.72 3.18
CA ARG A 843 -14.52 45.38 2.48
C ARG A 843 -14.76 44.81 1.09
N ASP A 844 -13.67 44.44 0.41
CA ASP A 844 -13.71 43.96 -0.96
C ASP A 844 -14.30 42.54 -1.00
N ARG A 845 -15.16 42.28 -1.99
CA ARG A 845 -15.79 40.97 -2.17
C ARG A 845 -14.80 40.04 -2.85
N GLY A 846 -14.69 38.82 -2.33
CA GLY A 846 -13.90 37.77 -2.95
C GLY A 846 -13.26 36.85 -1.94
N SER A 847 -12.41 35.97 -2.45
CA SER A 847 -11.58 35.09 -1.66
C SER A 847 -10.28 35.82 -1.30
N HIS A 848 -10.02 35.97 0.00
CA HIS A 848 -8.83 36.62 0.51
C HIS A 848 -7.98 35.59 1.26
N THR A 849 -6.69 35.60 0.98
CA THR A 849 -5.75 34.63 1.52
C THR A 849 -4.95 35.25 2.66
N PHE A 850 -4.91 34.58 3.80
CA PHE A 850 -4.08 34.93 4.95
C PHE A 850 -2.97 33.91 5.12
N GLU A 851 -1.74 34.39 5.28
CA GLU A 851 -0.58 33.56 5.57
C GLU A 851 0.05 34.02 6.88
N LEU A 852 0.28 33.07 7.80
CA LEU A 852 1.03 33.32 9.01
C LEU A 852 2.40 32.68 8.88
N LEU A 853 3.45 33.45 9.15
CA LEU A 853 4.84 32.98 9.16
C LEU A 853 5.47 33.24 10.52
N VAL A 854 6.28 32.29 11.00
CA VAL A 854 7.14 32.44 12.17
C VAL A 854 8.60 32.27 11.77
N GLU A 855 9.48 33.13 12.26
CA GLU A 855 10.91 33.07 11.97
C GLU A 855 11.68 33.11 13.30
N SER A 856 12.53 32.11 13.54
CA SER A 856 13.41 32.04 14.71
C SER A 856 14.79 31.51 14.30
N PRO A 857 15.89 32.09 14.82
CA PRO A 857 17.24 31.56 14.58
C PRO A 857 17.52 30.26 15.34
N GLU A 858 16.67 29.89 16.30
CA GLU A 858 16.81 28.68 17.11
C GLU A 858 16.01 27.49 16.55
N ASP A 859 15.23 27.71 15.48
CA ASP A 859 14.40 26.69 14.83
C ASP A 859 15.23 25.80 13.87
N THR A 860 14.83 24.54 13.73
CA THR A 860 15.55 23.57 12.90
C THR A 860 14.89 23.24 11.56
N LEU A 861 13.58 23.49 11.40
CA LEU A 861 12.81 23.12 10.20
C LEU A 861 11.99 24.30 9.67
N PRO A 862 12.56 25.13 8.77
CA PRO A 862 11.85 26.29 8.21
C PRO A 862 10.54 25.95 7.48
N GLU A 863 10.37 24.71 7.00
CA GLU A 863 9.22 24.31 6.22
C GLU A 863 7.90 24.25 7.00
N ASN A 864 7.93 24.08 8.33
CA ASN A 864 6.72 23.99 9.18
C ASN A 864 6.34 25.36 9.82
N ASN A 865 7.05 26.41 9.45
CA ASN A 865 6.89 27.76 9.98
C ASN A 865 5.85 28.60 9.23
N ARG A 866 5.07 28.00 8.32
CA ARG A 866 4.05 28.70 7.52
C ARG A 866 2.74 27.95 7.49
N LEU A 867 1.65 28.65 7.82
CA LEU A 867 0.26 28.20 7.60
C LEU A 867 -0.50 29.22 6.75
N GLN A 868 -1.45 28.73 5.98
CA GLN A 868 -2.28 29.54 5.08
C GLN A 868 -3.76 29.20 5.26
N GLY A 869 -4.60 30.23 5.22
CA GLY A 869 -6.05 30.10 5.27
C GLY A 869 -6.73 31.06 4.31
N VAL A 870 -7.97 30.74 3.93
CA VAL A 870 -8.77 31.54 3.00
C VAL A 870 -10.06 31.99 3.68
N VAL A 871 -10.38 33.27 3.57
CA VAL A 871 -11.61 33.91 4.05
C VAL A 871 -12.42 34.39 2.84
N GLU A 872 -13.68 33.99 2.75
CA GLU A 872 -14.59 34.50 1.72
C GLU A 872 -15.39 35.71 2.25
N VAL A 873 -15.31 36.85 1.58
CA VAL A 873 -16.06 38.05 1.96
C VAL A 873 -17.35 38.13 1.16
N LYS A 874 -18.50 38.04 1.83
CA LYS A 874 -19.82 38.29 1.23
C LYS A 874 -19.94 39.78 0.89
N GLY A 875 -20.40 40.06 -0.34
CA GLY A 875 -20.73 41.43 -0.73
C GLY A 875 -21.90 41.99 0.10
N PRO A 876 -22.15 43.31 0.04
CA PRO A 876 -23.27 43.92 0.75
C PRO A 876 -24.60 43.26 0.34
N PRO A 877 -25.51 42.92 1.29
CA PRO A 877 -26.75 42.22 0.94
C PRO A 877 -27.61 43.07 0.02
N ARG A 878 -28.18 42.44 -1.02
CA ARG A 878 -28.98 43.11 -2.04
C ARG A 878 -30.46 43.03 -1.68
N VAL A 879 -31.12 44.18 -1.63
CA VAL A 879 -32.54 44.29 -1.27
C VAL A 879 -33.34 44.75 -2.48
N LEU A 880 -34.37 44.01 -2.87
CA LEU A 880 -35.37 44.46 -3.83
C LEU A 880 -36.53 45.10 -3.07
N TYR A 881 -36.71 46.41 -3.23
CA TYR A 881 -37.75 47.19 -2.57
C TYR A 881 -38.88 47.52 -3.56
N LEU A 882 -40.03 46.87 -3.36
CA LEU A 882 -41.22 47.06 -4.18
C LEU A 882 -42.22 47.99 -3.49
N TYR A 883 -42.77 48.94 -4.24
CA TYR A 883 -43.75 49.91 -3.75
C TYR A 883 -44.94 50.06 -4.70
N SER A 884 -46.08 50.52 -4.17
CA SER A 884 -47.29 50.83 -4.96
C SER A 884 -47.17 52.19 -5.67
N GLN A 885 -47.75 52.34 -6.86
CA GLN A 885 -47.73 53.61 -7.60
C GLN A 885 -48.31 54.77 -6.77
N GLY A 886 -47.55 55.84 -6.61
CA GLY A 886 -48.01 57.09 -5.99
C GLY A 886 -47.72 57.23 -4.49
N ASP A 887 -47.27 56.18 -3.79
CA ASP A 887 -46.87 56.24 -2.38
C ASP A 887 -45.33 56.31 -2.27
N SER A 888 -44.80 57.51 -2.01
CA SER A 888 -43.37 57.72 -1.87
C SER A 888 -42.94 57.71 -0.39
N GLN A 889 -43.02 56.57 0.29
CA GLN A 889 -42.31 56.38 1.56
C GLN A 889 -40.85 55.96 1.32
N ARG A 890 -40.11 56.73 0.50
CA ARG A 890 -38.70 56.49 0.11
C ARG A 890 -37.68 56.62 1.25
N TRP A 891 -38.10 56.59 2.51
CA TRP A 891 -37.20 56.69 3.65
C TRP A 891 -36.59 55.32 3.98
N MET A 892 -37.33 54.22 3.78
CA MET A 892 -36.85 52.87 4.07
C MET A 892 -35.66 52.48 3.18
N ALA A 893 -35.77 52.72 1.86
CA ALA A 893 -34.67 52.47 0.93
C ALA A 893 -33.40 53.29 1.28
N ARG A 894 -33.57 54.53 1.75
CA ARG A 894 -32.45 55.38 2.22
C ARG A 894 -31.84 54.87 3.52
N VAL A 895 -32.65 54.42 4.48
CA VAL A 895 -32.16 53.86 5.75
C VAL A 895 -31.37 52.58 5.51
N LEU A 896 -31.87 51.69 4.65
CA LEU A 896 -31.18 50.47 4.24
C LEU A 896 -29.86 50.80 3.53
N GLY A 897 -29.84 51.79 2.64
CA GLY A 897 -28.60 52.26 2.00
C GLY A 897 -27.54 52.77 2.98
N VAL A 898 -27.95 53.50 4.04
CA VAL A 898 -27.03 53.98 5.10
C VAL A 898 -26.45 52.83 5.93
N GLN A 899 -27.19 51.72 6.08
CA GLN A 899 -26.74 50.52 6.78
C GLN A 899 -25.88 49.59 5.91
N GLY A 900 -25.54 49.99 4.69
CA GLY A 900 -24.65 49.22 3.79
C GLY A 900 -25.36 48.21 2.90
N TYR A 901 -26.71 48.22 2.82
CA TYR A 901 -27.46 47.38 1.88
C TYR A 901 -27.47 47.97 0.47
N SER A 902 -27.33 47.12 -0.54
CA SER A 902 -27.51 47.50 -1.94
C SER A 902 -29.00 47.42 -2.32
N VAL A 903 -29.71 48.54 -2.24
CA VAL A 903 -31.16 48.59 -2.50
C VAL A 903 -31.47 48.88 -3.98
N VAL A 904 -32.32 48.06 -4.59
CA VAL A 904 -32.91 48.29 -5.91
C VAL A 904 -34.40 48.56 -5.73
N GLU A 905 -34.85 49.74 -6.15
CA GLU A 905 -36.24 50.18 -6.02
C GLU A 905 -37.02 49.93 -7.34
N SER A 906 -38.23 49.39 -7.25
CA SER A 906 -39.12 49.21 -8.43
C SER A 906 -40.60 49.28 -8.06
N PRO A 907 -41.47 49.90 -8.89
CA PRO A 907 -42.91 49.72 -8.76
C PRO A 907 -43.32 48.25 -8.88
N ALA A 908 -44.27 47.79 -8.06
CA ALA A 908 -44.66 46.37 -8.03
C ALA A 908 -45.27 45.87 -9.36
N GLU A 909 -45.99 46.74 -10.08
CA GLU A 909 -46.55 46.43 -11.40
C GLU A 909 -45.46 46.18 -12.47
N GLN A 910 -44.40 46.99 -12.43
CA GLN A 910 -43.33 47.00 -13.42
C GLN A 910 -42.24 45.95 -13.16
N ALA A 911 -42.14 45.45 -11.92
CA ALA A 911 -41.20 44.38 -11.59
C ALA A 911 -41.64 43.06 -12.22
N SER A 912 -40.78 42.47 -13.05
CA SER A 912 -41.03 41.18 -13.73
C SER A 912 -41.13 40.00 -12.76
N LEU A 913 -40.45 40.05 -11.60
CA LEU A 913 -40.44 39.06 -10.51
C LEU A 913 -40.37 37.60 -10.99
N SER A 914 -39.49 37.33 -11.96
CA SER A 914 -39.15 35.95 -12.33
C SER A 914 -38.21 35.33 -11.29
N LEU A 915 -38.23 33.99 -11.16
CA LEU A 915 -37.42 33.29 -10.16
C LEU A 915 -35.90 33.56 -10.30
N PRO A 916 -35.31 33.60 -11.52
CA PRO A 916 -33.90 33.95 -11.69
C PRO A 916 -33.55 35.41 -11.35
N GLU A 917 -34.50 36.34 -11.50
CA GLU A 917 -34.28 37.75 -11.17
C GLU A 917 -34.37 37.98 -9.67
N ILE A 918 -35.36 37.36 -9.00
CA ILE A 918 -35.55 37.54 -7.56
C ILE A 918 -34.47 36.79 -6.74
N SER A 919 -33.91 35.70 -7.27
CA SER A 919 -32.79 34.99 -6.65
C SER A 919 -31.47 35.78 -6.63
N ALA A 920 -31.40 36.90 -7.34
CA ALA A 920 -30.24 37.80 -7.32
C ALA A 920 -30.25 38.77 -6.12
N PHE A 921 -31.27 38.70 -5.27
CA PHE A 921 -31.49 39.50 -4.07
C PHE A 921 -31.54 38.59 -2.83
N ASP A 922 -31.09 39.12 -1.70
CA ASP A 922 -31.10 38.42 -0.41
C ASP A 922 -32.40 38.71 0.38
N LEU A 923 -33.04 39.86 0.09
CA LEU A 923 -34.27 40.31 0.73
C LEU A 923 -35.23 40.96 -0.27
N LEU A 924 -36.49 40.55 -0.23
CA LEU A 924 -37.61 41.21 -0.89
C LEU A 924 -38.42 42.01 0.12
N VAL A 925 -38.66 43.29 -0.15
CA VAL A 925 -39.53 44.15 0.67
C VAL A 925 -40.75 44.56 -0.15
N LEU A 926 -41.95 44.24 0.36
CA LEU A 926 -43.22 44.69 -0.20
C LEU A 926 -43.76 45.83 0.66
N ASP A 927 -43.71 47.07 0.17
CA ASP A 927 -44.19 48.24 0.91
C ASP A 927 -45.56 48.73 0.40
N ASN A 928 -46.59 48.51 1.22
CA ASN A 928 -47.98 48.89 0.94
C ASN A 928 -48.49 48.41 -0.44
N VAL A 929 -47.95 47.29 -0.94
CA VAL A 929 -48.28 46.75 -2.26
C VAL A 929 -49.61 45.98 -2.21
N PRO A 930 -50.65 46.36 -2.98
CA PRO A 930 -51.88 45.58 -3.09
C PRO A 930 -51.68 44.27 -3.87
N ALA A 931 -52.46 43.25 -3.54
CA ALA A 931 -52.41 41.93 -4.18
C ALA A 931 -52.72 42.01 -5.68
N TYR A 932 -53.63 42.89 -6.12
CA TYR A 932 -53.97 43.01 -7.54
C TYR A 932 -52.84 43.57 -8.43
N GLN A 933 -51.80 44.19 -7.85
CA GLN A 933 -50.59 44.59 -8.57
C GLN A 933 -49.57 43.44 -8.71
N LEU A 934 -49.73 42.38 -7.91
CA LEU A 934 -48.96 41.15 -7.99
C LEU A 934 -49.81 40.10 -8.71
N SER A 935 -49.50 39.79 -9.97
CA SER A 935 -50.19 38.67 -10.62
C SER A 935 -50.00 37.37 -9.84
N GLN A 936 -50.92 36.41 -10.00
CA GLN A 936 -50.84 35.12 -9.31
C GLN A 936 -49.47 34.43 -9.53
N ALA A 937 -48.95 34.47 -10.75
CA ALA A 937 -47.62 33.93 -11.08
C ALA A 937 -46.48 34.62 -10.30
N LYS A 938 -46.57 35.94 -10.06
CA LYS A 938 -45.59 36.67 -9.24
C LYS A 938 -45.68 36.24 -7.78
N MET A 939 -46.89 36.06 -7.24
CA MET A 939 -47.09 35.60 -5.87
C MET A 939 -46.57 34.17 -5.64
N GLU A 940 -46.83 33.25 -6.57
CA GLU A 940 -46.28 31.88 -6.54
C GLU A 940 -44.74 31.89 -6.63
N THR A 941 -44.16 32.83 -7.37
CA THR A 941 -42.71 32.98 -7.47
C THR A 941 -42.09 33.50 -6.17
N ILE A 942 -42.74 34.45 -5.50
CA ILE A 942 -42.33 34.94 -4.17
C ILE A 942 -42.41 33.80 -3.14
N GLU A 943 -43.47 32.98 -3.18
CA GLU A 943 -43.60 31.80 -2.31
C GLU A 943 -42.44 30.81 -2.52
N ARG A 944 -42.13 30.47 -3.78
CA ARG A 944 -40.98 29.59 -4.11
C ARG A 944 -39.65 30.19 -3.69
N TYR A 945 -39.45 31.50 -3.85
CA TYR A 945 -38.25 32.18 -3.39
C TYR A 945 -38.03 32.06 -1.87
N VAL A 946 -39.10 32.20 -1.07
CA VAL A 946 -39.01 32.04 0.39
C VAL A 946 -38.89 30.57 0.80
N ARG A 947 -39.73 29.69 0.24
CA ARG A 947 -39.82 28.28 0.65
C ARG A 947 -38.65 27.44 0.14
N ASP A 948 -38.28 27.61 -1.13
CA ASP A 948 -37.37 26.70 -1.83
C ASP A 948 -35.94 27.28 -1.91
N LEU A 949 -35.78 28.61 -1.96
CA LEU A 949 -34.47 29.29 -2.02
C LEU A 949 -34.04 29.94 -0.69
N GLY A 950 -34.90 29.92 0.34
CA GLY A 950 -34.60 30.48 1.66
C GLY A 950 -34.45 32.00 1.69
N GLY A 951 -34.98 32.70 0.69
CA GLY A 951 -34.88 34.15 0.57
C GLY A 951 -35.71 34.90 1.61
N GLY A 952 -35.19 36.04 2.10
CA GLY A 952 -35.91 36.87 3.07
C GLY A 952 -37.08 37.62 2.45
N LEU A 953 -38.23 37.65 3.13
CA LEU A 953 -39.39 38.43 2.75
C LEU A 953 -39.84 39.33 3.90
N VAL A 954 -39.97 40.62 3.63
CA VAL A 954 -40.57 41.61 4.53
C VAL A 954 -41.77 42.21 3.86
N VAL A 955 -42.91 42.20 4.54
CA VAL A 955 -44.15 42.82 4.07
C VAL A 955 -44.52 43.94 5.02
N ILE A 956 -44.60 45.16 4.49
CA ILE A 956 -45.02 46.34 5.22
C ILE A 956 -46.46 46.64 4.80
N GLY A 957 -47.35 46.47 5.78
CA GLY A 957 -48.78 46.66 5.62
C GLY A 957 -49.21 48.12 5.63
N GLY A 958 -50.16 48.50 4.79
CA GLY A 958 -50.80 49.80 4.80
C GLY A 958 -52.22 49.77 4.24
N PRO A 959 -52.88 50.93 4.06
CA PRO A 959 -54.27 51.01 3.60
C PRO A 959 -54.52 50.36 2.24
N GLN A 960 -53.49 50.29 1.39
CA GLN A 960 -53.59 49.70 0.06
C GLN A 960 -53.32 48.20 0.06
N SER A 961 -52.61 47.63 1.04
CA SER A 961 -52.39 46.18 1.13
C SER A 961 -53.42 45.46 2.00
N TYR A 962 -53.43 45.68 3.32
CA TYR A 962 -54.34 44.97 4.24
C TYR A 962 -55.73 45.62 4.39
N GLY A 963 -55.99 46.74 3.70
CA GLY A 963 -57.31 47.36 3.56
C GLY A 963 -58.10 46.78 2.38
N ALA A 964 -58.32 47.59 1.33
CA ALA A 964 -59.00 47.15 0.09
C ALA A 964 -58.08 46.38 -0.88
N GLY A 965 -56.93 45.89 -0.41
CA GLY A 965 -55.83 45.41 -1.25
C GLY A 965 -55.93 43.99 -1.77
N GLY A 966 -57.00 43.26 -1.45
CA GLY A 966 -57.33 41.97 -2.10
C GLY A 966 -56.47 40.77 -1.68
N TYR A 967 -55.75 40.83 -0.56
CA TYR A 967 -55.12 39.64 0.04
C TYR A 967 -56.19 38.81 0.77
N TYR A 968 -56.65 37.72 0.15
CA TYR A 968 -57.61 36.78 0.75
C TYR A 968 -56.87 35.57 1.33
N LYS A 969 -57.48 34.96 2.36
CA LYS A 969 -56.93 33.82 3.09
C LYS A 969 -57.15 32.50 2.37
#